data_AF-A0AAV2UYS5-F1
#
_entry.id   AF-A0AAV2UYS5-F1
#
_cell.length_a   1.000
_cell.length_b   1.000
_cell.length_c   1.000
_cell.angle_alpha   90.00
_cell.angle_beta   90.00
_cell.angle_gamma   90.00
#
_symmetry.space_group_name_H-M   'P 1'
#
loop_
_entity.id
_entity.type
_entity.pdbx_description
1 polymer ?
#
loop_
_entity_poly.entity_id
_entity_poly.type
_entity_poly.pdbx_seq_one_letter_code
_entity_poly.pdbx_strand_id
1 'polypeptide(L)'
;MPDSTNQSKVIENINQYLKWHNLPVRFSTGGVCNGLSTVHAQYVLQGREEEFFKLLRYVAGDKGILDADDSDKEKVNDFVWKVVASHMTSGHDKELNQLNSFKTLSINNKPLKSVFDLPLVTSDKNWEEILKSLNLKEDEVMLVRSVTHAISITRKDNEYHVYDPNYEGGAKSFSSEQEVIKELHERVFHYKEGDMGLTLSIITPEDKEPRQDLPKPVDIYGKYLDKENVDSLATITVGGSLNLTIKTIDLACECGDENLIKKLIELHQFEFNNRPNKQASRAVQYNNVRAAELLVNDMIRILSKQDPVEQYDFGGIPFTVEPFPAELLAEFEKMFNVPEGDEIKDLVEQDEFSDIPAEELPEEFLKQFDEIPDAPEGDEIKEAEVQNPKVVMPSSEKEIKDLLYPLILMAAGYGRKEVFDMLCEMWNKNAGDFDEVDLKCFIIAAVDGGNSVLLQELIDKYYKSNEKSKKPLFTETMQGKVDGFIKSLISKGSPDSAVCIDVLLNTLSKEGKSIDDRQRADYISSAFEANKPHMIERFIKGISDEKRLEFLIRAIKKDQPHMVELFIKDLPKGLLNTISLSLPAIEKMNGATLKILEKNGMKFTEMEKAIIAKKSHQPVGLLLSIGVALAKFTDFCKEVLFKNESVTYDKNKFQAFKSQLNSIKTQNSLANNEPVEAQQNDQVAVYRP
;
A
#
# COMPACT_ATOMS: atom_id res chain seq x y z
N MET A 1 -1.99 12.10 -35.69
CA MET A 1 -3.21 11.78 -34.93
C MET A 1 -2.99 12.35 -33.55
N PRO A 2 -3.95 13.06 -32.91
CA PRO A 2 -3.73 13.44 -31.52
C PRO A 2 -3.57 12.15 -30.71
N ASP A 3 -2.43 12.01 -30.03
CA ASP A 3 -2.17 10.88 -29.17
C ASP A 3 -3.21 10.84 -28.04
N SER A 4 -3.93 9.71 -27.90
CA SER A 4 -4.96 9.52 -26.88
C SER A 4 -4.41 9.81 -25.47
N THR A 5 -5.09 10.68 -24.71
CA THR A 5 -4.77 11.01 -23.31
C THR A 5 -5.43 10.07 -22.29
N ASN A 6 -5.97 8.94 -22.75
CA ASN A 6 -6.62 7.97 -21.88
C ASN A 6 -5.68 7.51 -20.76
N GLN A 7 -6.22 7.35 -19.54
CA GLN A 7 -5.46 7.03 -18.34
C GLN A 7 -4.56 5.80 -18.47
N SER A 8 -4.92 4.78 -19.27
CA SER A 8 -4.09 3.59 -19.44
C SER A 8 -2.72 3.92 -20.01
N LYS A 9 -2.66 4.83 -21.00
CA LYS A 9 -1.41 5.30 -21.62
C LYS A 9 -0.63 6.22 -20.68
N VAL A 10 -1.35 7.04 -19.92
CA VAL A 10 -0.77 7.91 -18.89
C VAL A 10 -0.12 7.08 -17.78
N ILE A 11 -0.78 6.03 -17.30
CA ILE A 11 -0.26 5.09 -16.29
C ILE A 11 1.02 4.45 -16.77
N GLU A 12 1.03 3.89 -17.98
CA GLU A 12 2.22 3.25 -18.55
C GLU A 12 3.41 4.22 -18.59
N ASN A 13 3.19 5.42 -19.12
CA ASN A 13 4.25 6.41 -19.26
C ASN A 13 4.69 7.02 -17.93
N ILE A 14 3.78 7.25 -16.98
CA ILE A 14 4.16 7.69 -15.63
C ILE A 14 4.97 6.57 -14.96
N ASN A 15 4.57 5.31 -15.05
CA ASN A 15 5.34 4.20 -14.48
C ASN A 15 6.75 4.10 -15.10
N GLN A 16 6.88 4.31 -16.41
CA GLN A 16 8.19 4.42 -17.07
C GLN A 16 8.99 5.63 -16.58
N TYR A 17 8.34 6.78 -16.41
CA TYR A 17 8.95 8.00 -15.90
C TYR A 17 9.43 7.82 -14.44
N LEU A 18 8.58 7.30 -13.54
CA LEU A 18 8.92 6.99 -12.15
C LEU A 18 10.04 5.97 -12.07
N LYS A 19 10.08 5.00 -13.01
CA LYS A 19 11.18 4.06 -13.17
C LYS A 19 12.46 4.75 -13.61
N TRP A 20 12.39 5.66 -14.57
CA TRP A 20 13.54 6.42 -15.05
C TRP A 20 14.12 7.35 -13.97
N HIS A 21 13.25 7.96 -13.15
CA HIS A 21 13.61 8.80 -12.02
C HIS A 21 13.91 8.03 -10.72
N ASN A 22 13.91 6.69 -10.77
CA ASN A 22 14.26 5.81 -9.65
C ASN A 22 13.37 5.98 -8.41
N LEU A 23 12.10 6.36 -8.58
CA LEU A 23 11.14 6.44 -7.47
C LEU A 23 10.56 5.04 -7.18
N PRO A 24 10.31 4.67 -5.90
CA PRO A 24 9.84 3.33 -5.51
C PRO A 24 8.33 3.13 -5.66
N VAL A 25 7.65 4.01 -6.39
CA VAL A 25 6.18 4.08 -6.49
C VAL A 25 5.71 3.70 -7.89
N ARG A 26 4.68 2.87 -8.03
CA ARG A 26 4.07 2.49 -9.31
C ARG A 26 2.55 2.46 -9.21
N PHE A 27 1.86 2.94 -10.23
CA PHE A 27 0.43 2.76 -10.36
C PHE A 27 0.11 1.35 -10.84
N SER A 28 -0.94 0.73 -10.28
CA SER A 28 -1.52 -0.49 -10.82
C SER A 28 -2.26 -0.19 -12.12
N THR A 29 -2.67 -1.23 -12.84
CA THR A 29 -3.40 -1.06 -14.11
C THR A 29 -4.85 -0.56 -13.90
N GLY A 30 -5.35 -0.58 -12.66
CA GLY A 30 -6.75 -0.33 -12.28
C GLY A 30 -7.20 1.13 -12.14
N GLY A 31 -6.34 2.11 -12.40
CA GLY A 31 -6.76 3.50 -12.64
C GLY A 31 -6.14 4.56 -11.74
N VAL A 32 -5.70 5.66 -12.36
CA VAL A 32 -5.15 6.87 -11.70
C VAL A 32 -6.18 8.01 -11.67
N CYS A 33 -7.44 7.69 -11.98
CA CYS A 33 -8.51 8.65 -12.23
C CYS A 33 -8.73 9.63 -11.08
N ASN A 34 -8.76 9.17 -9.83
CA ASN A 34 -8.90 10.06 -8.67
C ASN A 34 -7.73 11.05 -8.57
N GLY A 35 -6.50 10.59 -8.84
CA GLY A 35 -5.32 11.45 -8.84
C GLY A 35 -5.39 12.51 -9.94
N LEU A 36 -5.69 12.11 -11.18
CA LEU A 36 -5.81 13.03 -12.32
C LEU A 36 -6.95 14.04 -12.14
N SER A 37 -8.13 13.59 -11.71
CA SER A 37 -9.30 14.46 -11.48
C SER A 37 -9.06 15.45 -10.34
N THR A 38 -8.35 15.03 -9.28
CA THR A 38 -7.96 15.92 -8.17
C THR A 38 -6.96 16.99 -8.64
N VAL A 39 -5.96 16.61 -9.44
CA VAL A 39 -4.99 17.55 -10.00
C VAL A 39 -5.64 18.50 -11.00
N HIS A 40 -6.56 18.00 -11.83
CA HIS A 40 -7.36 18.84 -12.73
C HIS A 40 -8.09 19.94 -11.95
N ALA A 41 -8.74 19.58 -10.84
CA ALA A 41 -9.41 20.55 -9.97
C ALA A 41 -8.46 21.66 -9.47
N GLN A 42 -7.25 21.30 -9.03
CA GLN A 42 -6.24 22.30 -8.62
C GLN A 42 -5.89 23.26 -9.77
N TYR A 43 -5.62 22.74 -10.97
CA TYR A 43 -5.21 23.58 -12.10
C TYR A 43 -6.35 24.50 -12.57
N VAL A 44 -7.60 24.03 -12.58
CA VAL A 44 -8.76 24.86 -12.90
C VAL A 44 -8.93 25.99 -11.89
N LEU A 45 -8.84 25.69 -10.58
CA LEU A 45 -8.93 26.71 -9.52
C LEU A 45 -7.80 27.75 -9.59
N GLN A 46 -6.71 27.45 -10.28
CA GLN A 46 -5.61 28.38 -10.56
C GLN A 46 -5.76 29.14 -11.89
N GLY A 47 -6.79 28.86 -12.70
CA GLY A 47 -6.92 29.39 -14.06
C GLY A 47 -5.91 28.80 -15.05
N ARG A 48 -5.38 27.59 -14.77
CA ARG A 48 -4.29 26.93 -15.51
C ARG A 48 -4.74 25.63 -16.20
N GLU A 49 -6.02 25.51 -16.54
CA GLU A 49 -6.58 24.29 -17.16
C GLU A 49 -5.89 23.93 -18.49
N GLU A 50 -5.56 24.91 -19.33
CA GLU A 50 -4.82 24.65 -20.57
C GLU A 50 -3.44 24.03 -20.32
N GLU A 51 -2.76 24.47 -19.25
CA GLU A 51 -1.47 23.92 -18.84
C GLU A 51 -1.60 22.48 -18.35
N PHE A 52 -2.68 22.16 -17.63
CA PHE A 52 -2.99 20.78 -17.23
C PHE A 52 -3.06 19.86 -18.45
N PHE A 53 -3.85 20.21 -19.47
CA PHE A 53 -3.97 19.39 -20.68
C PHE A 53 -2.66 19.32 -21.47
N LYS A 54 -1.85 20.39 -21.47
CA LYS A 54 -0.51 20.40 -22.06
C LYS A 54 0.41 19.36 -21.41
N LEU A 55 0.46 19.35 -20.07
CA LEU A 55 1.27 18.41 -19.28
C LEU A 55 0.75 16.98 -19.40
N LEU A 56 -0.58 16.79 -19.37
CA LEU A 56 -1.20 15.48 -19.55
C LEU A 56 -0.84 14.85 -20.90
N ARG A 57 -0.92 15.63 -22.00
CA ARG A 57 -0.54 15.16 -23.34
C ARG A 57 0.95 14.81 -23.44
N TYR A 58 1.81 15.63 -22.83
CA TYR A 58 3.24 15.34 -22.79
C TYR A 58 3.52 14.02 -22.08
N VAL A 59 2.90 13.79 -20.92
CA VAL A 59 3.02 12.55 -20.16
C VAL A 59 2.38 11.38 -20.93
N ALA A 60 1.32 11.59 -21.70
CA ALA A 60 0.73 10.59 -22.60
C ALA A 60 1.61 10.25 -23.82
N GLY A 61 2.75 10.93 -24.01
CA GLY A 61 3.76 10.61 -25.02
C GLY A 61 3.87 11.63 -26.16
N ASP A 62 3.05 12.68 -26.16
CA ASP A 62 3.11 13.76 -27.16
C ASP A 62 4.22 14.75 -26.79
N LYS A 63 5.46 14.31 -26.98
CA LYS A 63 6.69 15.02 -26.58
C LYS A 63 6.98 16.27 -27.43
N GLY A 64 6.21 16.52 -28.49
CA GLY A 64 6.38 17.70 -29.37
C GLY A 64 5.72 18.98 -28.86
N ILE A 65 5.08 18.94 -27.69
CA ILE A 65 4.28 20.04 -27.13
C ILE A 65 5.07 20.94 -26.15
N LEU A 66 6.09 20.41 -25.49
CA LEU A 66 6.94 21.13 -24.54
C LEU A 66 8.36 21.28 -25.10
N ASP A 67 8.99 22.42 -24.83
CA ASP A 67 10.36 22.65 -25.28
C ASP A 67 11.33 21.88 -24.36
N ALA A 68 12.47 21.46 -24.89
CA ALA A 68 13.43 20.61 -24.18
C ALA A 68 14.26 21.35 -23.11
N ASP A 69 13.73 22.45 -22.54
CA ASP A 69 14.41 23.21 -21.49
C ASP A 69 14.20 22.60 -20.10
N ASP A 70 14.98 23.07 -19.11
CA ASP A 70 14.95 22.52 -17.76
C ASP A 70 13.70 22.97 -16.96
N SER A 71 13.07 24.08 -17.33
CA SER A 71 11.84 24.59 -16.70
C SER A 71 10.65 23.68 -17.00
N ASP A 72 10.52 23.21 -18.25
CA ASP A 72 9.44 22.30 -18.63
C ASP A 72 9.59 20.91 -17.98
N LYS A 73 10.83 20.46 -17.72
CA LYS A 73 11.07 19.24 -16.93
C LYS A 73 10.60 19.39 -15.49
N GLU A 74 10.89 20.51 -14.83
CA GLU A 74 10.44 20.76 -13.45
C GLU A 74 8.91 20.72 -13.34
N LYS A 75 8.19 21.31 -14.31
CA LYS A 75 6.72 21.26 -14.35
C LYS A 75 6.18 19.85 -14.53
N VAL A 76 6.80 19.04 -15.38
CA VAL A 76 6.42 17.64 -15.56
C VAL A 76 6.67 16.84 -14.28
N ASN A 77 7.80 17.07 -13.61
CA ASN A 77 8.11 16.41 -12.34
C ASN A 77 7.06 16.76 -11.27
N ASP A 78 6.75 18.05 -11.11
CA ASP A 78 5.73 18.54 -10.17
C ASP A 78 4.34 17.96 -10.49
N PHE A 79 3.95 17.94 -11.77
CA PHE A 79 2.69 17.34 -12.21
C PHE A 79 2.61 15.85 -11.85
N VAL A 80 3.62 15.06 -12.20
CA VAL A 80 3.65 13.62 -11.89
C VAL A 80 3.59 13.40 -10.38
N TRP A 81 4.33 14.19 -9.60
CA TRP A 81 4.32 14.08 -8.14
C TRP A 81 2.94 14.37 -7.53
N LYS A 82 2.26 15.41 -8.00
CA LYS A 82 0.90 15.75 -7.55
C LYS A 82 -0.11 14.65 -7.87
N VAL A 83 0.00 14.01 -9.04
CA VAL A 83 -0.85 12.87 -9.42
C VAL A 83 -0.59 11.68 -8.50
N VAL A 84 0.69 11.37 -8.22
CA VAL A 84 1.08 10.30 -7.28
C VAL A 84 0.55 10.58 -5.88
N ALA A 85 0.77 11.79 -5.35
CA ALA A 85 0.32 12.18 -4.02
C ALA A 85 -1.20 12.10 -3.86
N SER A 86 -1.94 12.57 -4.87
CA SER A 86 -3.41 12.57 -4.84
C SER A 86 -4.02 11.18 -5.04
N HIS A 87 -3.29 10.23 -5.66
CA HIS A 87 -3.76 8.86 -5.81
C HIS A 87 -3.37 7.97 -4.62
N MET A 88 -2.15 8.14 -4.08
CA MET A 88 -1.59 7.34 -2.99
C MET A 88 -1.59 8.11 -1.65
N THR A 89 -2.77 8.53 -1.24
CA THR A 89 -2.96 9.47 -0.13
C THR A 89 -2.50 8.90 1.21
N SER A 90 -2.82 7.64 1.52
CA SER A 90 -2.39 6.95 2.75
C SER A 90 -0.87 6.76 2.85
N GLY A 91 -0.16 6.76 1.71
CA GLY A 91 1.31 6.74 1.67
C GLY A 91 1.94 8.09 2.04
N HIS A 92 1.17 9.18 1.99
CA HIS A 92 1.61 10.55 2.30
C HIS A 92 1.13 10.98 3.70
N ASP A 93 -0.13 10.67 4.03
CA ASP A 93 -0.76 10.96 5.30
C ASP A 93 -1.81 9.86 5.61
N LYS A 94 -1.65 9.20 6.76
CA LYS A 94 -2.47 8.05 7.17
C LYS A 94 -3.91 8.43 7.52
N GLU A 95 -4.15 9.71 7.80
CA GLU A 95 -5.49 10.25 8.03
C GLU A 95 -6.25 10.47 6.71
N LEU A 96 -5.55 10.44 5.57
CA LEU A 96 -6.14 10.63 4.26
C LEU A 96 -6.55 9.31 3.59
N ASN A 97 -7.55 9.42 2.73
CA ASN A 97 -8.10 8.40 1.84
C ASN A 97 -8.34 9.02 0.46
N GLN A 98 -8.87 8.27 -0.51
CA GLN A 98 -9.05 8.81 -1.86
C GLN A 98 -10.15 9.88 -1.95
N LEU A 99 -11.14 9.88 -1.05
CA LEU A 99 -12.22 10.88 -1.04
C LEU A 99 -11.70 12.27 -0.63
N ASN A 100 -10.70 12.33 0.26
CA ASN A 100 -10.09 13.57 0.72
C ASN A 100 -8.71 13.87 0.10
N SER A 101 -8.39 13.22 -1.04
CA SER A 101 -7.13 13.39 -1.78
C SER A 101 -6.74 14.83 -2.10
N PHE A 102 -7.74 15.70 -2.29
CA PHE A 102 -7.52 17.12 -2.55
C PHE A 102 -6.73 17.81 -1.45
N LYS A 103 -6.76 17.32 -0.20
CA LYS A 103 -5.97 17.87 0.92
C LYS A 103 -4.45 17.73 0.72
N THR A 104 -4.00 16.85 -0.17
CA THR A 104 -2.58 16.71 -0.53
C THR A 104 -2.08 17.86 -1.41
N LEU A 105 -2.99 18.66 -1.98
CA LEU A 105 -2.69 19.76 -2.88
C LEU A 105 -2.94 21.11 -2.19
N SER A 106 -2.21 22.13 -2.65
CA SER A 106 -2.35 23.50 -2.16
C SER A 106 -2.28 24.54 -3.27
N ILE A 107 -2.89 25.70 -3.04
CA ILE A 107 -2.80 26.89 -3.87
C ILE A 107 -2.28 28.00 -2.98
N ASN A 108 -1.20 28.69 -3.38
CA ASN A 108 -0.57 29.73 -2.56
C ASN A 108 -0.22 29.27 -1.13
N ASN A 109 0.24 28.02 -0.98
CA ASN A 109 0.51 27.34 0.31
C ASN A 109 -0.73 27.18 1.22
N LYS A 110 -1.94 27.30 0.67
CA LYS A 110 -3.20 26.97 1.34
C LYS A 110 -3.73 25.64 0.81
N PRO A 111 -3.95 24.62 1.65
CA PRO A 111 -4.57 23.37 1.25
C PRO A 111 -5.90 23.59 0.52
N LEU A 112 -6.27 22.65 -0.34
CA LEU A 112 -7.63 22.58 -0.83
C LEU A 112 -8.55 21.99 0.25
N LYS A 113 -9.81 22.45 0.26
CA LYS A 113 -10.87 21.92 1.13
C LYS A 113 -12.12 21.59 0.31
N SER A 114 -12.93 20.67 0.83
CA SER A 114 -14.32 20.53 0.39
C SER A 114 -15.19 21.50 1.19
N VAL A 115 -16.11 22.19 0.51
CA VAL A 115 -17.14 23.04 1.15
C VAL A 115 -18.52 22.39 1.13
N PHE A 116 -18.64 21.24 0.45
CA PHE A 116 -19.88 20.50 0.32
C PHE A 116 -19.55 19.07 -0.08
N ASP A 117 -20.03 18.10 0.70
CA ASP A 117 -19.92 16.68 0.38
C ASP A 117 -21.32 16.04 0.41
N LEU A 118 -21.67 15.31 -0.65
CA LEU A 118 -22.96 14.62 -0.77
C LEU A 118 -22.76 13.21 -1.35
N PRO A 119 -22.71 12.18 -0.49
CA PRO A 119 -22.90 10.78 -0.87
C PRO A 119 -24.39 10.45 -0.99
N LEU A 120 -24.85 9.93 -2.13
CA LEU A 120 -26.26 9.58 -2.32
C LEU A 120 -26.44 8.49 -3.40
N VAL A 121 -27.44 7.63 -3.23
CA VAL A 121 -27.99 6.79 -4.30
C VAL A 121 -29.39 7.29 -4.61
N THR A 122 -29.63 7.69 -5.86
CA THR A 122 -30.96 8.16 -6.30
C THR A 122 -31.09 8.15 -7.82
N SER A 123 -32.30 8.38 -8.33
CA SER A 123 -32.60 8.41 -9.76
C SER A 123 -31.94 9.57 -10.50
N ASP A 124 -31.76 9.42 -11.81
CA ASP A 124 -31.22 10.47 -12.70
C ASP A 124 -31.98 11.80 -12.55
N LYS A 125 -33.31 11.75 -12.51
CA LYS A 125 -34.15 12.95 -12.35
C LYS A 125 -33.86 13.69 -11.04
N ASN A 126 -33.60 12.96 -9.96
CA ASN A 126 -33.23 13.58 -8.70
C ASN A 126 -31.83 14.18 -8.77
N TRP A 127 -30.89 13.49 -9.42
CA TRP A 127 -29.54 14.03 -9.67
C TRP A 127 -29.53 15.30 -10.53
N GLU A 128 -30.41 15.39 -11.54
CA GLU A 128 -30.59 16.61 -12.34
C GLU A 128 -31.00 17.80 -11.47
N GLU A 129 -32.02 17.61 -10.62
CA GLU A 129 -32.50 18.65 -9.71
C GLU A 129 -31.47 18.99 -8.61
N ILE A 130 -30.71 18.00 -8.13
CA ILE A 130 -29.62 18.23 -7.18
C ILE A 130 -28.53 19.08 -7.84
N LEU A 131 -28.03 18.69 -9.02
CA LEU A 131 -26.99 19.42 -9.74
C LEU A 131 -27.40 20.87 -10.01
N LYS A 132 -28.65 21.07 -10.44
CA LYS A 132 -29.25 22.39 -10.63
C LYS A 132 -29.27 23.21 -9.33
N SER A 133 -29.61 22.58 -8.20
CA SER A 133 -29.67 23.26 -6.89
C SER A 133 -28.29 23.65 -6.35
N LEU A 134 -27.24 22.90 -6.70
CA LEU A 134 -25.86 23.25 -6.34
C LEU A 134 -25.38 24.52 -7.07
N ASN A 135 -25.86 24.71 -8.31
CA ASN A 135 -25.59 25.91 -9.11
C ASN A 135 -24.08 26.22 -9.14
N LEU A 136 -23.31 25.26 -9.63
CA LEU A 136 -21.83 25.27 -9.63
C LEU A 136 -21.29 26.56 -10.25
N LYS A 137 -20.38 27.25 -9.55
CA LYS A 137 -19.77 28.51 -10.03
C LYS A 137 -18.53 28.26 -10.86
N GLU A 138 -18.12 29.26 -11.65
CA GLU A 138 -16.93 29.18 -12.52
C GLU A 138 -15.61 29.09 -11.74
N ASP A 139 -15.59 29.54 -10.48
CA ASP A 139 -14.44 29.50 -9.59
C ASP A 139 -14.52 28.33 -8.59
N GLU A 140 -15.25 27.27 -8.97
CA GLU A 140 -15.45 26.04 -8.21
C GLU A 140 -15.22 24.83 -9.10
N VAL A 141 -14.78 23.73 -8.48
CA VAL A 141 -14.67 22.45 -9.14
C VAL A 141 -15.40 21.41 -8.32
N MET A 142 -16.25 20.62 -8.97
CA MET A 142 -16.93 19.50 -8.35
C MET A 142 -16.23 18.21 -8.72
N LEU A 143 -15.69 17.51 -7.72
CA LEU A 143 -15.23 16.13 -7.88
C LEU A 143 -16.44 15.20 -7.76
N VAL A 144 -16.58 14.29 -8.71
CA VAL A 144 -17.68 13.31 -8.75
C VAL A 144 -17.10 11.91 -8.79
N ARG A 145 -17.55 11.06 -7.87
CA ARG A 145 -16.99 9.72 -7.70
C ARG A 145 -18.09 8.66 -7.64
N SER A 146 -17.85 7.54 -8.30
CA SER A 146 -18.55 6.28 -8.10
C SER A 146 -17.67 5.30 -7.30
N VAL A 147 -18.16 4.08 -7.09
CA VAL A 147 -17.37 3.01 -6.46
C VAL A 147 -16.15 2.56 -7.27
N THR A 148 -16.07 2.90 -8.55
CA THR A 148 -15.04 2.40 -9.48
C THR A 148 -14.26 3.50 -10.19
N HIS A 149 -14.72 4.76 -10.16
CA HIS A 149 -14.14 5.82 -10.98
C HIS A 149 -14.35 7.21 -10.39
N ALA A 150 -13.50 8.15 -10.81
CA ALA A 150 -13.53 9.53 -10.33
C ALA A 150 -13.25 10.52 -11.47
N ILE A 151 -14.10 11.54 -11.58
CA ILE A 151 -14.04 12.60 -12.59
C ILE A 151 -14.13 13.98 -11.92
N SER A 152 -14.02 15.03 -12.73
CA SER A 152 -14.25 16.40 -12.26
C SER A 152 -15.17 17.16 -13.22
N ILE A 153 -15.99 18.03 -12.67
CA ILE A 153 -16.92 18.90 -13.39
C ILE A 153 -16.64 20.34 -13.02
N THR A 154 -16.54 21.19 -14.03
CA THR A 154 -16.33 22.63 -13.91
C THR A 154 -17.45 23.38 -14.63
N ARG A 155 -17.58 24.68 -14.37
CA ARG A 155 -18.52 25.55 -15.07
C ARG A 155 -17.73 26.61 -15.82
N LYS A 156 -18.03 26.81 -17.11
CA LYS A 156 -17.42 27.86 -17.93
C LYS A 156 -18.36 28.24 -19.07
N ASP A 157 -18.53 29.53 -19.32
CA ASP A 157 -19.37 30.06 -20.41
C ASP A 157 -20.83 29.56 -20.33
N ASN A 158 -21.36 29.40 -19.11
CA ASN A 158 -22.66 28.77 -18.85
C ASN A 158 -22.81 27.33 -19.37
N GLU A 159 -21.72 26.60 -19.52
CA GLU A 159 -21.72 25.17 -19.82
C GLU A 159 -20.98 24.38 -18.74
N TYR A 160 -21.38 23.12 -18.57
CA TYR A 160 -20.70 22.17 -17.72
C TYR A 160 -19.57 21.54 -18.53
N HIS A 161 -18.36 21.52 -18.00
CA HIS A 161 -17.24 20.83 -18.63
C HIS A 161 -16.86 19.63 -17.75
N VAL A 162 -17.06 18.44 -18.29
CA VAL A 162 -16.79 17.17 -17.62
C VAL A 162 -15.45 16.65 -18.10
N TYR A 163 -14.47 16.57 -17.18
CA TYR A 163 -13.21 15.90 -17.42
C TYR A 163 -13.26 14.49 -16.84
N ASP A 164 -13.28 13.51 -17.73
CA ASP A 164 -13.06 12.10 -17.43
C ASP A 164 -11.65 11.69 -17.92
N PRO A 165 -10.78 11.14 -17.05
CA PRO A 165 -9.49 10.57 -17.44
C PRO A 165 -9.54 9.48 -18.54
N ASN A 166 -10.71 8.89 -18.81
CA ASN A 166 -10.93 7.94 -19.90
C ASN A 166 -11.22 8.61 -21.26
N TYR A 167 -11.54 9.90 -21.30
CA TYR A 167 -11.75 10.61 -22.56
C TYR A 167 -10.44 10.80 -23.33
N GLU A 168 -10.50 10.57 -24.64
CA GLU A 168 -9.34 10.73 -25.53
C GLU A 168 -9.05 12.21 -25.89
N GLY A 169 -10.05 13.09 -25.76
CA GLY A 169 -10.03 14.46 -26.27
C GLY A 169 -10.01 15.57 -25.21
N GLY A 170 -9.77 15.23 -23.94
CA GLY A 170 -9.90 16.17 -22.82
C GLY A 170 -11.33 16.29 -22.30
N ALA A 171 -11.71 17.45 -21.76
CA ALA A 171 -13.05 17.67 -21.21
C ALA A 171 -14.13 17.77 -22.31
N LYS A 172 -15.35 17.31 -22.00
CA LYS A 172 -16.54 17.47 -22.84
C LYS A 172 -17.47 18.53 -22.25
N SER A 173 -18.08 19.33 -23.12
CA SER A 173 -19.01 20.41 -22.73
C SER A 173 -20.46 19.96 -22.87
N PHE A 174 -21.30 20.36 -21.91
CA PHE A 174 -22.74 20.06 -21.85
C PHE A 174 -23.52 21.30 -21.44
N SER A 175 -24.65 21.54 -22.07
CA SER A 175 -25.40 22.79 -21.87
C SER A 175 -26.50 22.66 -20.79
N SER A 176 -26.81 21.44 -20.34
CA SER A 176 -27.87 21.19 -19.33
C SER A 176 -27.51 20.12 -18.31
N GLU A 177 -28.19 20.12 -17.16
CA GLU A 177 -28.02 19.10 -16.12
C GLU A 177 -28.40 17.71 -16.63
N GLN A 178 -29.47 17.60 -17.43
CA GLN A 178 -29.91 16.34 -18.02
C GLN A 178 -28.82 15.68 -18.88
N GLU A 179 -28.12 16.47 -19.71
CA GLU A 179 -27.03 15.95 -20.55
C GLU A 179 -25.85 15.48 -19.70
N VAL A 180 -25.50 16.23 -18.65
CA VAL A 180 -24.44 15.82 -17.72
C VAL A 180 -24.80 14.52 -17.03
N ILE A 181 -25.98 14.42 -16.41
CA ILE A 181 -26.40 13.22 -15.68
C ILE A 181 -26.47 12.01 -16.60
N LYS A 182 -26.98 12.17 -17.83
CA LYS A 182 -26.99 11.11 -18.84
C LYS A 182 -25.57 10.63 -19.18
N GLU A 183 -24.62 11.54 -19.39
CA GLU A 183 -23.24 11.17 -19.64
C GLU A 183 -22.63 10.43 -18.44
N LEU A 184 -22.90 10.90 -17.21
CA LEU A 184 -22.42 10.25 -15.99
C LEU A 184 -22.93 8.81 -15.88
N HIS A 185 -24.24 8.61 -16.09
CA HIS A 185 -24.87 7.30 -15.99
C HIS A 185 -24.37 6.34 -17.07
N GLU A 186 -24.48 6.72 -18.35
CA GLU A 186 -24.29 5.81 -19.48
C GLU A 186 -22.82 5.61 -19.87
N ARG A 187 -22.01 6.67 -19.78
CA ARG A 187 -20.67 6.72 -20.42
C ARG A 187 -19.51 6.80 -19.45
N VAL A 188 -19.67 7.50 -18.32
CA VAL A 188 -18.57 7.70 -17.36
C VAL A 188 -18.54 6.59 -16.32
N PHE A 189 -19.70 6.28 -15.71
CA PHE A 189 -19.77 5.32 -14.60
C PHE A 189 -20.43 3.99 -14.98
N HIS A 190 -21.08 3.91 -16.15
CA HIS A 190 -21.70 2.69 -16.68
C HIS A 190 -22.65 2.01 -15.68
N TYR A 191 -23.50 2.80 -15.02
CA TYR A 191 -24.59 2.24 -14.23
C TYR A 191 -25.58 1.52 -15.15
N LYS A 192 -26.16 0.43 -14.64
CA LYS A 192 -27.34 -0.19 -15.28
C LYS A 192 -28.55 0.70 -15.08
N GLU A 193 -29.64 0.38 -15.78
CA GLU A 193 -30.95 0.97 -15.51
C GLU A 193 -31.25 1.06 -14.00
N GLY A 194 -31.74 2.23 -13.55
CA GLY A 194 -32.13 2.47 -12.16
C GLY A 194 -31.41 3.66 -11.53
N ASP A 195 -31.09 3.52 -10.24
CA ASP A 195 -30.47 4.58 -9.45
C ASP A 195 -28.96 4.64 -9.66
N MET A 196 -28.42 5.86 -9.58
CA MET A 196 -26.99 6.15 -9.66
C MET A 196 -26.45 6.53 -8.28
N GLY A 197 -25.32 5.93 -7.89
CA GLY A 197 -24.68 6.13 -6.58
C GLY A 197 -23.43 7.00 -6.65
N LEU A 198 -23.53 8.28 -6.31
CA LEU A 198 -22.41 9.22 -6.43
C LEU A 198 -22.00 9.81 -5.09
N THR A 199 -20.72 10.14 -4.97
CA THR A 199 -20.20 11.09 -3.98
C THR A 199 -19.75 12.36 -4.69
N LEU A 200 -20.40 13.49 -4.38
CA LEU A 200 -20.04 14.81 -4.88
C LEU A 200 -19.24 15.57 -3.84
N SER A 201 -18.14 16.21 -4.23
CA SER A 201 -17.38 17.14 -3.40
C SER A 201 -17.13 18.45 -4.15
N ILE A 202 -17.55 19.59 -3.60
CA ILE A 202 -17.21 20.91 -4.17
C ILE A 202 -15.92 21.41 -3.53
N ILE A 203 -14.86 21.51 -4.33
CA ILE A 203 -13.51 21.83 -3.88
C ILE A 203 -13.19 23.29 -4.11
N THR A 204 -12.58 23.91 -3.10
CA THR A 204 -12.14 25.32 -3.13
C THR A 204 -10.80 25.49 -2.38
N PRO A 205 -10.07 26.60 -2.62
CA PRO A 205 -8.98 27.01 -1.74
C PRO A 205 -9.47 27.24 -0.29
N GLU A 206 -8.65 26.92 0.71
CA GLU A 206 -9.03 27.03 2.13
C GLU A 206 -9.45 28.45 2.55
N ASP A 207 -8.86 29.48 1.95
CA ASP A 207 -9.13 30.90 2.22
C ASP A 207 -10.39 31.44 1.52
N LYS A 208 -11.02 30.65 0.65
CA LYS A 208 -12.31 31.02 0.06
C LYS A 208 -13.41 30.90 1.10
N GLU A 209 -14.20 31.96 1.26
CA GLU A 209 -15.37 31.97 2.14
C GLU A 209 -16.38 30.91 1.70
N PRO A 210 -16.97 30.13 2.64
CA PRO A 210 -18.01 29.17 2.31
C PRO A 210 -19.21 29.85 1.65
N ARG A 211 -19.71 29.26 0.56
CA ARG A 211 -20.97 29.70 -0.05
C ARG A 211 -22.14 29.53 0.92
N GLN A 212 -22.91 30.60 1.10
CA GLN A 212 -24.11 30.57 1.94
C GLN A 212 -25.36 30.06 1.22
N ASP A 213 -25.33 30.03 -0.12
CA ASP A 213 -26.44 29.62 -0.98
C ASP A 213 -26.43 28.13 -1.34
N LEU A 214 -25.43 27.37 -0.90
CA LEU A 214 -25.43 25.91 -1.05
C LEU A 214 -26.48 25.28 -0.13
N PRO A 215 -27.26 24.30 -0.63
CA PRO A 215 -28.14 23.51 0.23
C PRO A 215 -27.31 22.73 1.25
N LYS A 216 -27.86 22.47 2.44
CA LYS A 216 -27.19 21.57 3.38
C LYS A 216 -27.36 20.13 2.89
N PRO A 217 -26.32 19.28 2.91
CA PRO A 217 -26.44 17.88 2.51
C PRO A 217 -27.58 17.12 3.22
N VAL A 218 -27.81 17.39 4.51
CA VAL A 218 -28.90 16.77 5.28
C VAL A 218 -30.30 17.19 4.80
N ASP A 219 -30.45 18.39 4.26
CA ASP A 219 -31.73 18.86 3.70
C ASP A 219 -32.03 18.14 2.38
N ILE A 220 -30.99 17.80 1.61
CA ILE A 220 -31.11 16.96 0.41
C ILE A 220 -31.57 15.56 0.81
N TYR A 221 -30.99 14.96 1.85
CA TYR A 221 -31.48 13.68 2.38
C TYR A 221 -32.94 13.77 2.79
N GLY A 222 -33.35 14.84 3.50
CA GLY A 222 -34.74 15.03 3.89
C GLY A 222 -35.73 15.17 2.72
N LYS A 223 -35.25 15.58 1.54
CA LYS A 223 -36.07 15.74 0.33
C LYS A 223 -36.14 14.47 -0.53
N TYR A 224 -35.04 13.73 -0.62
CA TYR A 224 -34.90 12.64 -1.59
C TYR A 224 -34.80 11.25 -0.96
N LEU A 225 -34.70 11.14 0.37
CA LEU A 225 -34.69 9.87 1.09
C LEU A 225 -35.86 9.76 2.07
N ASP A 226 -36.45 8.58 2.10
CA ASP A 226 -37.45 8.15 3.05
C ASP A 226 -37.24 6.67 3.43
N LYS A 227 -38.14 6.11 4.23
CA LYS A 227 -38.02 4.72 4.69
C LYS A 227 -38.16 3.69 3.57
N GLU A 228 -38.77 4.06 2.44
CA GLU A 228 -39.03 3.15 1.32
C GLU A 228 -37.82 3.05 0.39
N ASN A 229 -37.08 4.15 0.23
CA ASN A 229 -35.96 4.22 -0.73
C ASN A 229 -34.56 4.34 -0.10
N VAL A 230 -34.43 4.44 1.24
CA VAL A 230 -33.12 4.57 1.90
C VAL A 230 -32.17 3.40 1.59
N ASP A 231 -32.73 2.23 1.29
CA ASP A 231 -32.02 1.01 0.94
C ASP A 231 -31.88 0.77 -0.58
N SER A 232 -32.23 1.76 -1.42
CA SER A 232 -32.03 1.72 -2.87
C SER A 232 -30.60 1.32 -3.25
N LEU A 233 -30.49 0.51 -4.29
CA LEU A 233 -29.22 -0.02 -4.79
C LEU A 233 -28.88 0.61 -6.14
N ALA A 234 -27.67 1.15 -6.23
CA ALA A 234 -27.05 1.43 -7.53
C ALA A 234 -26.16 0.26 -7.93
N THR A 235 -26.21 -0.16 -9.20
CA THR A 235 -25.47 -1.34 -9.69
C THR A 235 -24.57 -1.00 -10.87
N ILE A 236 -23.29 -1.37 -10.78
CA ILE A 236 -22.29 -1.27 -11.86
C ILE A 236 -21.83 -2.66 -12.27
N THR A 237 -21.68 -2.94 -13.56
CA THR A 237 -21.01 -4.16 -14.05
C THR A 237 -19.55 -3.88 -14.37
N VAL A 238 -18.64 -4.54 -13.66
CA VAL A 238 -17.20 -4.49 -13.89
C VAL A 238 -16.77 -5.76 -14.63
N GLY A 239 -15.94 -5.61 -15.67
CA GLY A 239 -15.38 -6.74 -16.42
C GLY A 239 -16.41 -7.62 -17.15
N GLY A 240 -17.63 -7.09 -17.41
CA GLY A 240 -18.69 -7.80 -18.13
C GLY A 240 -19.45 -8.87 -17.33
N SER A 241 -19.01 -9.22 -16.11
CA SER A 241 -19.60 -10.31 -15.33
C SER A 241 -19.84 -9.98 -13.84
N LEU A 242 -19.05 -9.09 -13.24
CA LEU A 242 -19.15 -8.77 -11.81
C LEU A 242 -20.09 -7.60 -11.57
N ASN A 243 -21.18 -7.80 -10.82
CA ASN A 243 -22.07 -6.72 -10.40
C ASN A 243 -21.66 -6.19 -9.03
N LEU A 244 -21.25 -4.92 -8.97
CA LEU A 244 -21.02 -4.19 -7.73
C LEU A 244 -22.28 -3.40 -7.38
N THR A 245 -22.78 -3.58 -6.16
CA THR A 245 -23.94 -2.86 -5.63
C THR A 245 -23.55 -1.95 -4.48
N ILE A 246 -24.16 -0.78 -4.41
CA ILE A 246 -23.88 0.22 -3.37
C ILE A 246 -25.17 0.91 -2.91
N LYS A 247 -25.27 1.16 -1.60
CA LYS A 247 -26.35 1.95 -0.98
C LYS A 247 -25.86 3.34 -0.56
N THR A 248 -26.81 4.25 -0.31
CA THR A 248 -26.49 5.59 0.23
C THR A 248 -25.67 5.51 1.52
N ILE A 249 -26.03 4.60 2.44
CA ILE A 249 -25.30 4.47 3.71
C ILE A 249 -23.88 3.96 3.53
N ASP A 250 -23.62 3.13 2.52
CA ASP A 250 -22.26 2.66 2.25
C ASP A 250 -21.38 3.85 1.85
N LEU A 251 -21.85 4.69 0.92
CA LEU A 251 -21.15 5.91 0.49
C LEU A 251 -20.98 6.92 1.65
N ALA A 252 -22.02 7.10 2.47
CA ALA A 252 -21.96 8.00 3.62
C ALA A 252 -20.93 7.57 4.66
N CYS A 253 -20.76 6.27 4.86
CA CYS A 253 -19.74 5.73 5.77
C CYS A 253 -18.30 5.97 5.27
N GLU A 254 -18.09 6.10 3.96
CA GLU A 254 -16.79 6.49 3.39
C GLU A 254 -16.54 8.00 3.52
N CYS A 255 -17.59 8.81 3.41
CA CYS A 255 -17.50 10.27 3.55
C CYS A 255 -17.32 10.73 5.01
N GLY A 256 -18.00 10.08 5.95
CA GLY A 256 -17.84 10.34 7.38
C GLY A 256 -18.62 11.53 7.96
N ASP A 257 -19.56 12.13 7.22
CA ASP A 257 -20.37 13.25 7.75
C ASP A 257 -21.33 12.79 8.85
N GLU A 258 -21.14 13.34 10.06
CA GLU A 258 -21.92 13.01 11.26
C GLU A 258 -23.43 13.20 11.07
N ASN A 259 -23.86 14.28 10.42
CA ASN A 259 -25.28 14.60 10.28
C ASN A 259 -25.97 13.65 9.29
N LEU A 260 -25.28 13.32 8.19
CA LEU A 260 -25.77 12.34 7.22
C LEU A 260 -25.90 10.95 7.83
N ILE A 261 -24.89 10.50 8.59
CA ILE A 261 -24.94 9.20 9.28
C ILE A 261 -26.08 9.14 10.29
N LYS A 262 -26.27 10.18 11.11
CA LYS A 262 -27.41 10.26 12.04
C LYS A 262 -28.75 10.17 11.30
N LYS A 263 -28.88 10.88 10.18
CA LYS A 263 -30.12 10.87 9.40
C LYS A 263 -30.39 9.48 8.81
N LEU A 264 -29.36 8.78 8.35
CA LEU A 264 -29.49 7.43 7.83
C LEU A 264 -29.83 6.42 8.93
N ILE A 265 -29.25 6.52 10.12
CA ILE A 265 -29.63 5.69 11.27
C ILE A 265 -31.12 5.90 11.61
N GLU A 266 -31.60 7.15 11.60
CA GLU A 266 -33.01 7.50 11.82
C GLU A 266 -33.94 6.87 10.77
N LEU A 267 -33.54 6.91 9.48
CA LEU A 267 -34.34 6.40 8.36
C LEU A 267 -34.37 4.87 8.31
N HIS A 268 -33.23 4.19 8.48
CA HIS A 268 -33.17 2.72 8.43
C HIS A 268 -33.81 2.05 9.64
N GLN A 269 -33.83 2.74 10.80
CA GLN A 269 -34.36 2.20 12.05
C GLN A 269 -33.78 0.83 12.38
N PHE A 270 -32.44 0.72 12.45
CA PHE A 270 -31.77 -0.56 12.64
C PHE A 270 -32.26 -1.32 13.88
N GLU A 271 -32.40 -2.63 13.69
CA GLU A 271 -32.83 -3.66 14.63
C GLU A 271 -31.84 -4.83 14.58
N PHE A 272 -32.10 -5.87 15.38
CA PHE A 272 -31.15 -6.98 15.56
C PHE A 272 -30.81 -7.72 14.25
N ASN A 273 -31.81 -7.91 13.38
CA ASN A 273 -31.70 -8.69 12.15
C ASN A 273 -31.11 -7.91 10.96
N ASN A 274 -31.01 -6.59 11.05
CA ASN A 274 -30.50 -5.72 9.98
C ASN A 274 -29.41 -4.76 10.47
N ARG A 275 -28.64 -5.15 11.49
CA ARG A 275 -27.55 -4.34 12.07
C ARG A 275 -26.55 -3.86 11.00
N PRO A 276 -26.05 -2.63 11.10
CA PRO A 276 -25.14 -2.03 10.12
C PRO A 276 -23.68 -2.51 10.27
N ASN A 277 -23.44 -3.80 10.46
CA ASN A 277 -22.09 -4.36 10.68
C ASN A 277 -21.14 -4.02 9.52
N LYS A 278 -21.60 -4.21 8.28
CA LYS A 278 -20.82 -3.93 7.06
C LYS A 278 -20.48 -2.43 6.95
N GLN A 279 -21.42 -1.57 7.31
CA GLN A 279 -21.26 -0.12 7.27
C GLN A 279 -20.28 0.37 8.33
N ALA A 280 -20.32 -0.20 9.54
CA ALA A 280 -19.33 0.06 10.58
C ALA A 280 -17.93 -0.35 10.13
N SER A 281 -17.77 -1.55 9.55
CA SER A 281 -16.51 -2.00 8.95
C SER A 281 -16.00 -1.05 7.86
N ARG A 282 -16.88 -0.54 6.99
CA ARG A 282 -16.52 0.45 5.96
C ARG A 282 -16.07 1.77 6.59
N ALA A 283 -16.76 2.27 7.61
CA ALA A 283 -16.33 3.47 8.33
C ALA A 283 -14.95 3.28 9.00
N VAL A 284 -14.66 2.09 9.53
CA VAL A 284 -13.34 1.74 10.07
C VAL A 284 -12.28 1.77 8.98
N GLN A 285 -12.50 1.08 7.86
CA GLN A 285 -11.56 1.02 6.73
C GLN A 285 -11.15 2.42 6.23
N TYR A 286 -12.11 3.35 6.19
CA TYR A 286 -11.92 4.72 5.69
C TYR A 286 -11.45 5.73 6.76
N ASN A 287 -11.17 5.26 7.97
CA ASN A 287 -10.75 6.07 9.13
C ASN A 287 -11.79 7.10 9.61
N ASN A 288 -13.09 6.85 9.39
CA ASN A 288 -14.15 7.77 9.79
C ASN A 288 -14.61 7.50 11.22
N VAL A 289 -13.82 7.98 12.18
CA VAL A 289 -14.02 7.79 13.63
C VAL A 289 -15.46 8.06 14.05
N ARG A 290 -16.02 9.21 13.66
CA ARG A 290 -17.35 9.61 14.10
C ARG A 290 -18.47 8.76 13.51
N ALA A 291 -18.35 8.36 12.25
CA ALA A 291 -19.31 7.45 11.62
C ALA A 291 -19.27 6.07 12.25
N ALA A 292 -18.07 5.51 12.47
CA ALA A 292 -17.88 4.23 13.14
C ALA A 292 -18.47 4.26 14.57
N GLU A 293 -18.17 5.31 15.35
CA GLU A 293 -18.68 5.48 16.71
C GLU A 293 -20.21 5.51 16.75
N LEU A 294 -20.86 6.26 15.86
CA LEU A 294 -22.33 6.35 15.81
C LEU A 294 -22.97 5.00 15.48
N LEU A 295 -22.45 4.29 14.48
CA LEU A 295 -22.97 2.99 14.06
C LEU A 295 -22.77 1.94 15.16
N VAL A 296 -21.60 1.90 15.80
CA VAL A 296 -21.31 0.98 16.88
C VAL A 296 -22.18 1.27 18.11
N ASN A 297 -22.35 2.54 18.48
CA ASN A 297 -23.27 2.91 19.56
C ASN A 297 -24.72 2.49 19.27
N ASP A 298 -25.18 2.63 18.03
CA ASP A 298 -26.52 2.17 17.65
C ASP A 298 -26.65 0.65 17.74
N MET A 299 -25.61 -0.09 17.34
CA MET A 299 -25.54 -1.56 17.50
C MET A 299 -25.52 -1.99 18.97
N ILE A 300 -24.74 -1.33 19.84
CA ILE A 300 -24.73 -1.59 21.28
C ILE A 300 -26.11 -1.30 21.88
N ARG A 301 -26.78 -0.21 21.46
CA ARG A 301 -28.16 0.09 21.85
C ARG A 301 -29.14 -1.01 21.42
N ILE A 302 -28.97 -1.58 20.23
CA ILE A 302 -29.80 -2.70 19.74
C ILE A 302 -29.58 -3.95 20.59
N LEU A 303 -28.33 -4.30 20.90
CA LEU A 303 -27.99 -5.44 21.76
C LEU A 303 -28.53 -5.26 23.18
N SER A 304 -28.43 -4.06 23.73
CA SER A 304 -28.90 -3.74 25.09
C SER A 304 -30.43 -3.81 25.25
N LYS A 305 -31.19 -3.84 24.15
CA LYS A 305 -32.66 -3.99 24.17
C LYS A 305 -33.11 -5.45 24.23
N GLN A 306 -32.21 -6.43 24.14
CA GLN A 306 -32.57 -7.81 24.45
C GLN A 306 -32.81 -7.93 25.95
N ASP A 307 -34.07 -8.13 26.34
CA ASP A 307 -34.40 -8.63 27.67
C ASP A 307 -33.70 -9.98 27.88
N PRO A 308 -33.26 -10.32 29.11
CA PRO A 308 -32.70 -11.63 29.40
C PRO A 308 -33.83 -12.67 29.35
N VAL A 309 -34.18 -13.13 28.15
CA VAL A 309 -35.16 -14.21 27.96
C VAL A 309 -34.47 -15.53 28.29
N GLU A 310 -34.89 -16.09 29.43
CA GLU A 310 -34.82 -17.49 29.87
C GLU A 310 -33.63 -18.32 29.36
N GLN A 311 -32.65 -18.51 30.24
CA GLN A 311 -31.71 -19.63 30.15
C GLN A 311 -32.49 -20.94 30.02
N TYR A 312 -32.53 -21.51 28.82
CA TYR A 312 -32.78 -22.93 28.68
C TYR A 312 -31.56 -23.67 29.24
N ASP A 313 -31.76 -24.27 30.42
CA ASP A 313 -30.87 -25.22 31.06
C ASP A 313 -30.73 -26.45 30.16
N PHE A 314 -29.75 -26.43 29.25
CA PHE A 314 -29.23 -27.66 28.65
C PHE A 314 -28.21 -28.23 29.62
N GLY A 315 -28.64 -29.29 30.31
CA GLY A 315 -27.87 -30.01 31.32
C GLY A 315 -26.42 -30.25 30.92
N GLY A 316 -25.57 -30.14 31.95
CA GLY A 316 -24.12 -30.04 31.85
C GLY A 316 -23.44 -30.98 30.84
N ILE A 317 -22.72 -30.36 29.92
CA ILE A 317 -21.60 -30.97 29.20
C ILE A 317 -20.41 -30.01 29.37
N PRO A 318 -19.25 -30.44 29.88
CA PRO A 318 -18.11 -29.57 30.06
C PRO A 318 -17.46 -29.30 28.68
N PHE A 319 -17.61 -28.08 28.17
CA PHE A 319 -16.85 -27.63 27.00
C PHE A 319 -15.44 -27.19 27.40
N THR A 320 -14.45 -27.97 26.95
CA THR A 320 -13.06 -27.55 26.77
C THR A 320 -13.00 -26.43 25.75
N VAL A 321 -12.20 -25.40 26.05
CA VAL A 321 -11.93 -24.29 25.13
C VAL A 321 -11.06 -24.83 24.00
N GLU A 322 -11.65 -25.11 22.85
CA GLU A 322 -10.91 -25.36 21.62
C GLU A 322 -10.46 -24.04 20.97
N PRO A 323 -9.34 -24.04 20.23
CA PRO A 323 -8.88 -22.85 19.51
C PRO A 323 -9.87 -22.45 18.40
N PHE A 324 -9.84 -21.15 18.07
CA PHE A 324 -10.63 -20.47 17.03
C PHE A 324 -10.94 -21.34 15.80
N PRO A 325 -12.19 -21.36 15.28
CA PRO A 325 -12.54 -22.13 14.08
C PRO A 325 -11.75 -21.65 12.88
N ALA A 326 -11.11 -22.59 12.17
CA ALA A 326 -10.36 -22.30 10.95
C ALA A 326 -11.23 -21.63 9.87
N GLU A 327 -12.55 -21.80 9.91
CA GLU A 327 -13.47 -21.14 8.97
C GLU A 327 -13.51 -19.61 9.11
N LEU A 328 -13.42 -19.08 10.34
CA LEU A 328 -13.40 -17.63 10.58
C LEU A 328 -12.07 -16.99 10.16
N LEU A 329 -10.96 -17.73 10.29
CA LEU A 329 -9.66 -17.32 9.78
C LEU A 329 -9.63 -17.32 8.24
N ALA A 330 -10.33 -18.27 7.61
CA ALA A 330 -10.47 -18.34 6.16
C ALA A 330 -11.43 -17.27 5.59
N GLU A 331 -12.49 -16.89 6.33
CA GLU A 331 -13.31 -15.71 5.99
C GLU A 331 -12.53 -14.40 6.17
N PHE A 332 -11.66 -14.33 7.18
CA PHE A 332 -10.73 -13.22 7.37
C PHE A 332 -9.75 -13.14 6.18
N GLU A 333 -9.07 -14.24 5.82
CA GLU A 333 -8.21 -14.28 4.64
C GLU A 333 -8.94 -13.92 3.34
N LYS A 334 -10.21 -14.31 3.17
CA LYS A 334 -11.06 -13.89 2.03
C LYS A 334 -11.46 -12.41 2.06
N MET A 335 -11.72 -11.84 3.23
CA MET A 335 -12.03 -10.41 3.39
C MET A 335 -10.82 -9.50 3.11
N PHE A 336 -9.61 -9.99 3.38
CA PHE A 336 -8.36 -9.27 3.11
C PHE A 336 -7.77 -9.58 1.72
N ASN A 337 -8.16 -10.68 1.06
CA ASN A 337 -7.88 -10.99 -0.36
C ASN A 337 -8.97 -10.48 -1.32
N VAL A 338 -9.58 -9.32 -1.08
CA VAL A 338 -10.28 -8.65 -2.19
C VAL A 338 -9.20 -8.21 -3.17
N PRO A 339 -9.18 -8.72 -4.41
CA PRO A 339 -8.08 -8.45 -5.32
C PRO A 339 -8.06 -6.97 -5.69
N GLU A 340 -6.96 -6.28 -5.35
CA GLU A 340 -6.60 -5.02 -5.98
C GLU A 340 -6.23 -5.31 -7.44
N GLY A 341 -7.17 -5.08 -8.36
CA GLY A 341 -6.97 -4.72 -9.78
C GLY A 341 -6.25 -5.70 -10.73
N ASP A 342 -5.16 -6.33 -10.31
CA ASP A 342 -4.26 -7.08 -11.19
C ASP A 342 -4.60 -8.59 -11.27
N GLU A 343 -5.24 -9.19 -10.26
CA GLU A 343 -5.64 -10.62 -10.29
C GLU A 343 -6.89 -10.93 -11.15
N ILE A 344 -7.64 -9.93 -11.58
CA ILE A 344 -8.78 -10.13 -12.49
C ILE A 344 -8.30 -10.40 -13.93
N LYS A 345 -7.06 -10.02 -14.27
CA LYS A 345 -6.51 -10.19 -15.61
C LYS A 345 -5.95 -11.59 -15.88
N ASP A 346 -5.36 -12.22 -14.88
CA ASP A 346 -4.75 -13.56 -15.02
C ASP A 346 -5.81 -14.68 -15.17
N LEU A 347 -7.08 -14.39 -14.91
CA LEU A 347 -8.21 -15.29 -15.17
C LEU A 347 -8.85 -15.11 -16.56
N VAL A 348 -8.41 -14.11 -17.36
CA VAL A 348 -9.03 -13.77 -18.65
C VAL A 348 -8.11 -14.02 -19.86
N GLU A 349 -6.80 -14.26 -19.66
CA GLU A 349 -5.85 -14.52 -20.76
C GLU A 349 -5.44 -16.00 -20.96
N GLN A 350 -6.22 -16.97 -20.50
CA GLN A 350 -6.05 -18.38 -20.89
C GLN A 350 -7.24 -18.89 -21.69
N ASP A 351 -7.35 -18.39 -22.92
CA ASP A 351 -8.27 -18.89 -23.94
C ASP A 351 -7.50 -19.79 -24.93
N GLU A 352 -6.98 -20.92 -24.43
CA GLU A 352 -6.53 -22.05 -25.25
C GLU A 352 -6.79 -23.34 -24.46
N PHE A 353 -8.01 -23.87 -24.53
CA PHE A 353 -8.32 -25.31 -24.59
C PHE A 353 -9.81 -25.48 -24.92
N SER A 354 -10.12 -25.35 -26.21
CA SER A 354 -11.28 -26.01 -26.79
C SER A 354 -11.07 -27.52 -26.79
N ASP A 355 -12.16 -28.24 -26.51
CA ASP A 355 -12.36 -29.69 -26.64
C ASP A 355 -12.10 -30.54 -25.38
N ILE A 356 -13.18 -30.88 -24.66
CA ILE A 356 -13.56 -32.25 -24.20
C ILE A 356 -15.03 -32.21 -23.70
N PRO A 357 -15.88 -33.23 -23.97
CA PRO A 357 -17.32 -33.17 -23.73
C PRO A 357 -17.71 -33.45 -22.28
N ALA A 358 -18.90 -32.98 -21.91
CA ALA A 358 -19.58 -33.24 -20.65
C ALA A 358 -20.00 -34.71 -20.52
N GLU A 359 -19.59 -35.37 -19.43
CA GLU A 359 -20.19 -36.62 -18.94
C GLU A 359 -19.96 -36.75 -17.41
N GLU A 360 -20.85 -37.51 -16.78
CA GLU A 360 -21.31 -37.47 -15.39
C GLU A 360 -20.27 -37.87 -14.31
N LEU A 361 -20.36 -37.25 -13.13
CA LEU A 361 -19.62 -37.67 -11.93
C LEU A 361 -20.32 -38.87 -11.26
N PRO A 362 -19.59 -39.94 -10.84
CA PRO A 362 -20.19 -41.13 -10.21
C PRO A 362 -20.58 -40.95 -8.73
N GLU A 363 -21.69 -41.57 -8.34
CA GLU A 363 -22.33 -41.57 -7.00
C GLU A 363 -21.55 -42.25 -5.85
N GLU A 364 -20.23 -42.41 -5.92
CA GLU A 364 -19.47 -43.21 -4.94
C GLU A 364 -18.79 -42.42 -3.80
N PHE A 365 -19.03 -41.11 -3.66
CA PHE A 365 -18.37 -40.29 -2.62
C PHE A 365 -19.21 -40.01 -1.35
N LEU A 366 -20.40 -40.61 -1.20
CA LEU A 366 -21.33 -40.36 -0.08
C LEU A 366 -21.59 -41.58 0.84
N LYS A 367 -20.63 -42.51 0.98
CA LYS A 367 -20.79 -43.68 1.88
C LYS A 367 -19.55 -44.04 2.71
N GLN A 368 -18.94 -43.07 3.38
CA GLN A 368 -17.95 -43.36 4.44
C GLN A 368 -18.03 -42.34 5.59
N PHE A 369 -19.18 -42.25 6.27
CA PHE A 369 -19.26 -41.77 7.66
C PHE A 369 -20.55 -42.32 8.29
N ASP A 370 -20.58 -43.63 8.52
CA ASP A 370 -21.42 -44.26 9.53
C ASP A 370 -20.63 -45.50 10.02
N GLU A 371 -20.67 -45.75 11.33
CA GLU A 371 -19.98 -46.80 12.11
C GLU A 371 -18.68 -46.37 12.85
N ILE A 372 -18.85 -45.84 14.06
CA ILE A 372 -17.84 -45.95 15.14
C ILE A 372 -18.33 -47.07 16.08
N PRO A 373 -17.52 -48.09 16.40
CA PRO A 373 -17.87 -49.14 17.36
C PRO A 373 -17.52 -48.75 18.80
N ASP A 374 -18.38 -49.16 19.73
CA ASP A 374 -18.21 -49.07 21.19
C ASP A 374 -16.94 -49.75 21.72
N ALA A 375 -16.31 -49.18 22.74
CA ALA A 375 -15.26 -49.80 23.56
C ALA A 375 -15.22 -49.17 24.98
N PRO A 376 -14.64 -49.82 26.02
CA PRO A 376 -15.37 -50.36 27.15
C PRO A 376 -15.16 -49.62 28.49
N GLU A 377 -16.02 -49.95 29.46
CA GLU A 377 -15.96 -49.52 30.87
C GLU A 377 -14.68 -49.98 31.62
N GLY A 378 -14.21 -49.12 32.53
CA GLY A 378 -13.42 -49.49 33.72
C GLY A 378 -12.03 -48.84 33.84
N ASP A 379 -11.90 -47.78 34.64
CA ASP A 379 -11.38 -47.84 36.03
C ASP A 379 -11.10 -46.45 36.60
N GLU A 380 -11.38 -46.31 37.90
CA GLU A 380 -11.33 -45.08 38.70
C GLU A 380 -9.94 -44.45 38.78
N ILE A 381 -9.84 -43.15 38.47
CA ILE A 381 -8.80 -42.27 39.02
C ILE A 381 -9.50 -41.05 39.63
N LYS A 382 -9.51 -41.00 40.96
CA LYS A 382 -9.90 -39.82 41.75
C LYS A 382 -8.73 -38.85 41.79
N GLU A 383 -8.80 -37.76 41.02
CA GLU A 383 -8.03 -36.54 41.30
C GLU A 383 -8.99 -35.39 41.54
N ALA A 384 -8.75 -34.69 42.65
CA ALA A 384 -9.63 -33.68 43.20
C ALA A 384 -9.63 -32.40 42.34
N GLU A 385 -10.76 -32.07 41.73
CA GLU A 385 -11.01 -30.75 41.15
C GLU A 385 -11.12 -29.70 42.27
N VAL A 386 -10.10 -28.84 42.36
CA VAL A 386 -10.25 -27.54 42.99
C VAL A 386 -11.02 -26.66 42.01
N GLN A 387 -12.33 -26.53 42.23
CA GLN A 387 -13.19 -25.59 41.52
C GLN A 387 -12.69 -24.15 41.76
N ASN A 388 -11.99 -23.58 40.77
CA ASN A 388 -11.96 -22.13 40.61
C ASN A 388 -13.27 -21.72 39.91
N PRO A 389 -14.05 -20.78 40.46
CA PRO A 389 -15.29 -20.35 39.82
C PRO A 389 -14.96 -19.68 38.49
N LYS A 390 -15.39 -20.30 37.38
CA LYS A 390 -15.44 -19.70 36.05
C LYS A 390 -16.40 -18.50 36.16
N VAL A 391 -15.85 -17.30 36.17
CA VAL A 391 -16.65 -16.06 36.13
C VAL A 391 -17.38 -16.06 34.79
N VAL A 392 -18.68 -16.39 34.80
CA VAL A 392 -19.54 -16.31 33.62
C VAL A 392 -19.83 -14.84 33.38
N MET A 393 -19.28 -14.29 32.29
CA MET A 393 -19.60 -12.93 31.83
C MET A 393 -21.11 -12.80 31.55
N PRO A 394 -21.75 -11.65 31.83
CA PRO A 394 -23.12 -11.38 31.41
C PRO A 394 -23.28 -11.50 29.88
N SER A 395 -24.43 -12.00 29.41
CA SER A 395 -24.72 -12.23 27.97
C SER A 395 -24.48 -10.99 27.11
N SER A 396 -24.86 -9.81 27.62
CA SER A 396 -24.66 -8.52 26.94
C SER A 396 -23.18 -8.11 26.85
N GLU A 397 -22.34 -8.48 27.82
CA GLU A 397 -20.91 -8.20 27.78
C GLU A 397 -20.24 -9.00 26.65
N LYS A 398 -20.61 -10.28 26.52
CA LYS A 398 -20.08 -11.16 25.48
C LYS A 398 -20.47 -10.65 24.08
N GLU A 399 -21.73 -10.29 23.87
CA GLU A 399 -22.20 -9.80 22.57
C GLU A 399 -21.54 -8.48 22.15
N ILE A 400 -21.24 -7.59 23.10
CA ILE A 400 -20.49 -6.35 22.82
C ILE A 400 -19.05 -6.68 22.44
N LYS A 401 -18.41 -7.66 23.07
CA LYS A 401 -17.07 -8.13 22.67
C LYS A 401 -17.08 -8.73 21.26
N ASP A 402 -18.05 -9.60 20.98
CA ASP A 402 -18.20 -10.24 19.66
C ASP A 402 -18.46 -9.20 18.55
N LEU A 403 -19.08 -8.05 18.89
CA LEU A 403 -19.24 -6.91 17.99
C LEU A 403 -17.94 -6.10 17.78
N LEU A 404 -17.26 -5.75 18.87
CA LEU A 404 -16.12 -4.82 18.83
C LEU A 404 -14.83 -5.47 18.35
N TYR A 405 -14.58 -6.73 18.72
CA TYR A 405 -13.35 -7.44 18.38
C TYR A 405 -13.01 -7.41 16.87
N PRO A 406 -13.93 -7.79 15.95
CA PRO A 406 -13.60 -7.75 14.51
C PRO A 406 -13.34 -6.33 14.00
N LEU A 407 -13.98 -5.31 14.56
CA LEU A 407 -13.77 -3.92 14.17
C LEU A 407 -12.41 -3.40 14.66
N ILE A 408 -11.98 -3.76 15.87
CA ILE A 408 -10.66 -3.42 16.42
C ILE A 408 -9.57 -4.10 15.59
N LEU A 409 -9.76 -5.39 15.28
CA LEU A 409 -8.84 -6.16 14.46
C LEU A 409 -8.71 -5.55 13.06
N MET A 410 -9.83 -5.11 12.47
CA MET A 410 -9.86 -4.41 11.19
C MET A 410 -9.16 -3.04 11.25
N ALA A 411 -9.39 -2.26 12.31
CA ALA A 411 -8.73 -0.98 12.51
C ALA A 411 -7.20 -1.15 12.59
N ALA A 412 -6.73 -2.18 13.29
CA ALA A 412 -5.31 -2.54 13.31
C ALA A 412 -4.82 -3.00 11.93
N GLY A 413 -5.57 -3.88 11.25
CA GLY A 413 -5.29 -4.42 9.92
C GLY A 413 -5.20 -3.36 8.81
N TYR A 414 -5.88 -2.24 8.96
CA TYR A 414 -5.77 -1.08 8.07
C TYR A 414 -4.85 0.04 8.60
N GLY A 415 -4.25 -0.14 9.77
CA GLY A 415 -3.38 0.86 10.41
C GLY A 415 -4.11 2.15 10.83
N ARG A 416 -5.42 2.07 11.13
CA ARG A 416 -6.30 3.19 11.48
C ARG A 416 -6.26 3.47 12.98
N LYS A 417 -5.21 4.17 13.41
CA LYS A 417 -4.94 4.39 14.83
C LYS A 417 -6.08 5.12 15.55
N GLU A 418 -6.64 6.15 14.94
CA GLU A 418 -7.65 7.01 15.57
C GLU A 418 -8.95 6.22 15.82
N VAL A 419 -9.39 5.45 14.83
CA VAL A 419 -10.54 4.54 14.98
C VAL A 419 -10.22 3.40 15.94
N PHE A 420 -9.01 2.84 15.87
CA PHE A 420 -8.55 1.79 16.78
C PHE A 420 -8.65 2.24 18.24
N ASP A 421 -8.13 3.42 18.55
CA ASP A 421 -8.15 4.01 19.89
C ASP A 421 -9.59 4.21 20.37
N MET A 422 -10.47 4.77 19.53
CA MET A 422 -11.90 4.93 19.83
C MET A 422 -12.58 3.59 20.14
N LEU A 423 -12.38 2.57 19.31
CA LEU A 423 -12.96 1.24 19.54
C LEU A 423 -12.40 0.56 20.79
N CYS A 424 -11.11 0.77 21.10
CA CYS A 424 -10.51 0.29 22.34
C CYS A 424 -11.10 0.98 23.57
N GLU A 425 -11.38 2.28 23.51
CA GLU A 425 -12.09 2.97 24.58
C GLU A 425 -13.49 2.41 24.79
N MET A 426 -14.21 2.11 23.70
CA MET A 426 -15.51 1.46 23.76
C MET A 426 -15.40 0.05 24.35
N TRP A 427 -14.38 -0.71 23.97
CA TRP A 427 -14.11 -2.03 24.55
C TRP A 427 -13.86 -1.92 26.06
N ASN A 428 -12.89 -1.11 26.49
CA ASN A 428 -12.51 -1.02 27.90
C ASN A 428 -13.69 -0.59 28.81
N LYS A 429 -14.60 0.24 28.30
CA LYS A 429 -15.83 0.65 29.01
C LYS A 429 -16.80 -0.51 29.24
N ASN A 430 -16.80 -1.53 28.38
CA ASN A 430 -17.78 -2.60 28.38
C ASN A 430 -17.20 -3.97 28.75
N ALA A 431 -15.91 -4.23 28.50
CA ALA A 431 -15.35 -5.57 28.35
C ALA A 431 -14.06 -5.83 29.15
N GLY A 432 -13.56 -4.85 29.90
CA GLY A 432 -12.28 -4.93 30.61
C GLY A 432 -11.07 -4.76 29.69
N ASP A 433 -9.88 -5.11 30.20
CA ASP A 433 -8.63 -5.05 29.44
C ASP A 433 -8.50 -6.21 28.45
N PHE A 434 -7.74 -6.00 27.36
CA PHE A 434 -7.36 -7.06 26.43
C PHE A 434 -6.49 -8.11 27.11
N ASP A 435 -6.77 -9.38 26.81
CA ASP A 435 -5.92 -10.46 27.26
C ASP A 435 -4.67 -10.64 26.39
N GLU A 436 -3.84 -11.63 26.72
CA GLU A 436 -2.60 -11.91 25.99
C GLU A 436 -2.87 -12.31 24.53
N VAL A 437 -3.95 -13.05 24.27
CA VAL A 437 -4.31 -13.58 22.95
C VAL A 437 -4.82 -12.45 22.08
N ASP A 438 -5.70 -11.60 22.62
CA ASP A 438 -6.21 -10.40 21.95
C ASP A 438 -5.06 -9.51 21.47
N LEU A 439 -4.12 -9.19 22.36
CA LEU A 439 -2.97 -8.33 22.04
C LEU A 439 -2.10 -8.94 20.93
N LYS A 440 -1.88 -10.26 20.93
CA LYS A 440 -1.13 -10.92 19.85
C LYS A 440 -1.85 -10.81 18.51
N CYS A 441 -3.16 -11.02 18.48
CA CYS A 441 -3.96 -10.88 17.27
C CYS A 441 -3.90 -9.44 16.72
N PHE A 442 -4.04 -8.44 17.58
CA PHE A 442 -3.95 -7.04 17.16
C PHE A 442 -2.53 -6.65 16.72
N ILE A 443 -1.48 -7.20 17.33
CA ILE A 443 -0.09 -6.99 16.85
C ILE A 443 0.07 -7.55 15.44
N ILE A 444 -0.40 -8.77 15.18
CA ILE A 444 -0.35 -9.39 13.84
C ILE A 444 -1.07 -8.50 12.83
N ALA A 445 -2.30 -8.07 13.16
CA ALA A 445 -3.05 -7.18 12.29
C ALA A 445 -2.35 -5.82 12.10
N ALA A 446 -1.76 -5.24 13.13
CA ALA A 446 -1.06 -3.94 13.04
C ALA A 446 0.21 -4.02 12.16
N VAL A 447 0.89 -5.16 12.15
CA VAL A 447 1.97 -5.44 11.18
C VAL A 447 1.42 -5.40 9.76
N ASP A 448 0.31 -6.10 9.52
CA ASP A 448 -0.37 -6.10 8.24
C ASP A 448 -1.04 -4.77 7.92
N GLY A 449 -1.25 -3.86 8.88
CA GLY A 449 -1.67 -2.47 8.65
C GLY A 449 -0.50 -1.59 8.25
N GLY A 450 0.71 -1.88 8.71
CA GLY A 450 1.91 -1.11 8.40
C GLY A 450 1.92 0.27 9.06
N ASN A 451 1.23 0.42 10.20
CA ASN A 451 1.29 1.62 11.05
C ASN A 451 2.27 1.40 12.21
N SER A 452 3.46 1.97 12.11
CA SER A 452 4.57 1.75 13.06
C SER A 452 4.29 2.23 14.48
N VAL A 453 3.54 3.32 14.62
CA VAL A 453 3.14 3.88 15.92
C VAL A 453 2.19 2.92 16.63
N LEU A 454 1.13 2.50 15.93
CA LEU A 454 0.16 1.55 16.45
C LEU A 454 0.82 0.20 16.80
N LEU A 455 1.71 -0.30 15.93
CA LEU A 455 2.45 -1.52 16.18
C LEU A 455 3.31 -1.42 17.45
N GLN A 456 4.07 -0.33 17.61
CA GLN A 456 4.91 -0.12 18.79
C GLN A 456 4.08 -0.01 20.06
N GLU A 457 2.96 0.72 20.04
CA GLU A 457 2.05 0.86 21.18
C GLU A 457 1.47 -0.49 21.62
N LEU A 458 1.09 -1.35 20.67
CA LEU A 458 0.58 -2.68 20.97
C LEU A 458 1.65 -3.62 21.54
N ILE A 459 2.87 -3.56 21.02
CA ILE A 459 4.01 -4.32 21.55
C ILE A 459 4.33 -3.86 22.98
N ASP A 460 4.34 -2.55 23.23
CA ASP A 460 4.59 -2.00 24.56
C ASP A 460 3.48 -2.40 25.54
N LYS A 461 2.21 -2.37 25.10
CA LYS A 461 1.06 -2.85 25.89
C LYS A 461 1.19 -4.35 26.20
N TYR A 462 1.61 -5.17 25.24
CA TYR A 462 1.86 -6.60 25.45
C TYR A 462 2.90 -6.86 26.54
N TYR A 463 4.06 -6.21 26.48
CA TYR A 463 5.10 -6.42 27.50
C TYR A 463 4.71 -5.85 28.86
N LYS A 464 3.99 -4.73 28.89
CA LYS A 464 3.46 -4.18 30.15
C LYS A 464 2.47 -5.14 30.81
N SER A 465 1.55 -5.73 30.05
CA SER A 465 0.62 -6.74 30.58
C SER A 465 1.31 -8.04 31.00
N ASN A 466 2.48 -8.36 30.41
CA ASN A 466 3.25 -9.58 30.66
C ASN A 466 4.51 -9.37 31.52
N GLU A 467 4.67 -8.23 32.20
CA GLU A 467 5.91 -7.89 32.92
C GLU A 467 6.28 -8.95 33.99
N LYS A 468 5.27 -9.54 34.64
CA LYS A 468 5.44 -10.60 35.65
C LYS A 468 5.75 -11.97 35.04
N SER A 469 5.17 -12.28 33.89
CA SER A 469 5.29 -13.59 33.24
C SER A 469 6.53 -13.70 32.36
N LYS A 470 7.10 -12.56 31.93
CA LYS A 470 8.25 -12.47 31.01
C LYS A 470 8.08 -13.33 29.76
N LYS A 471 6.83 -13.53 29.31
CA LYS A 471 6.53 -14.33 28.12
C LYS A 471 7.03 -13.61 26.87
N PRO A 472 7.69 -14.32 25.94
CA PRO A 472 8.06 -13.75 24.66
C PRO A 472 6.82 -13.58 23.77
N LEU A 473 6.78 -12.46 23.05
CA LEU A 473 5.83 -12.17 21.99
C LEU A 473 5.99 -13.17 20.84
N PHE A 474 7.23 -13.42 20.40
CA PHE A 474 7.51 -14.39 19.36
C PHE A 474 7.59 -15.79 19.97
N THR A 475 6.45 -16.48 20.13
CA THR A 475 6.44 -17.93 20.36
C THR A 475 6.83 -18.68 19.07
N GLU A 476 6.99 -20.02 19.11
CA GLU A 476 7.29 -20.80 17.89
C GLU A 476 6.26 -20.54 16.76
N THR A 477 4.98 -20.41 17.11
CA THR A 477 3.89 -20.10 16.16
C THR A 477 4.03 -18.71 15.51
N MET A 478 4.43 -17.69 16.29
CA MET A 478 4.65 -16.34 15.78
C MET A 478 5.97 -16.22 15.02
N GLN A 479 6.99 -16.97 15.43
CA GLN A 479 8.29 -17.01 14.76
C GLN A 479 8.17 -17.49 13.31
N GLY A 480 7.32 -18.50 13.06
CA GLY A 480 7.04 -18.99 11.71
C GLY A 480 6.37 -17.97 10.78
N LYS A 481 5.75 -16.91 11.34
CA LYS A 481 5.06 -15.86 10.58
C LYS A 481 5.92 -14.63 10.29
N VAL A 482 7.03 -14.42 11.02
CA VAL A 482 7.93 -13.26 10.87
C VAL A 482 8.40 -13.06 9.43
N ASP A 483 8.76 -14.15 8.74
CA ASP A 483 9.20 -14.09 7.34
C ASP A 483 8.07 -13.55 6.43
N GLY A 484 6.84 -14.03 6.64
CA GLY A 484 5.66 -13.55 5.91
C GLY A 484 5.37 -12.08 6.18
N PHE A 485 5.45 -11.66 7.44
CA PHE A 485 5.27 -10.27 7.86
C PHE A 485 6.28 -9.32 7.22
N ILE A 486 7.57 -9.66 7.27
CA ILE A 486 8.61 -8.82 6.65
C ILE A 486 8.41 -8.74 5.14
N LYS A 487 8.06 -9.85 4.48
CA LYS A 487 7.76 -9.86 3.03
C LYS A 487 6.53 -9.01 2.68
N SER A 488 5.46 -9.08 3.49
CA SER A 488 4.27 -8.23 3.35
C SER A 488 4.63 -6.74 3.46
N LEU A 489 5.39 -6.35 4.49
CA LEU A 489 5.86 -4.97 4.68
C LEU A 489 6.78 -4.49 3.54
N ILE A 490 7.65 -5.35 3.02
CA ILE A 490 8.46 -5.05 1.83
C ILE A 490 7.55 -4.84 0.62
N SER A 491 6.52 -5.67 0.44
CA SER A 491 5.53 -5.55 -0.65
C SER A 491 4.75 -4.23 -0.58
N LYS A 492 4.46 -3.73 0.62
CA LYS A 492 3.87 -2.38 0.78
C LYS A 492 4.84 -1.26 0.45
N GLY A 493 6.09 -1.36 0.91
CA GLY A 493 7.13 -0.42 0.49
C GLY A 493 7.01 1.00 1.04
N SER A 494 6.07 1.31 1.94
CA SER A 494 5.96 2.66 2.50
C SER A 494 7.12 2.97 3.47
N PRO A 495 7.46 4.24 3.70
CA PRO A 495 8.45 4.61 4.72
C PRO A 495 8.11 4.05 6.11
N ASP A 496 6.82 4.01 6.43
CA ASP A 496 6.34 3.52 7.72
C ASP A 496 6.41 1.99 7.83
N SER A 497 6.15 1.27 6.73
CA SER A 497 6.40 -0.18 6.69
C SER A 497 7.87 -0.50 6.94
N ALA A 498 8.79 0.37 6.52
CA ALA A 498 10.22 0.20 6.82
C ALA A 498 10.51 0.38 8.32
N VAL A 499 9.81 1.31 8.99
CA VAL A 499 9.89 1.48 10.45
C VAL A 499 9.25 0.27 11.16
N CYS A 500 8.14 -0.28 10.65
CA CYS A 500 7.56 -1.52 11.20
C CYS A 500 8.56 -2.69 11.15
N ILE A 501 9.33 -2.83 10.07
CA ILE A 501 10.41 -3.83 9.99
C ILE A 501 11.42 -3.59 11.11
N ASP A 502 11.87 -2.36 11.31
CA ASP A 502 12.82 -2.02 12.38
C ASP A 502 12.25 -2.34 13.77
N VAL A 503 10.96 -2.03 14.01
CA VAL A 503 10.24 -2.38 15.25
C VAL A 503 10.22 -3.90 15.47
N LEU A 504 9.90 -4.69 14.44
CA LEU A 504 9.88 -6.16 14.53
C LEU A 504 11.28 -6.73 14.79
N LEU A 505 12.31 -6.27 14.06
CA LEU A 505 13.68 -6.73 14.24
C LEU A 505 14.25 -6.37 15.62
N ASN A 506 13.95 -5.17 16.10
CA ASN A 506 14.33 -4.74 17.45
C ASN A 506 13.64 -5.60 18.51
N THR A 507 12.37 -5.93 18.31
CA THR A 507 11.60 -6.77 19.24
C THR A 507 12.15 -8.21 19.25
N LEU A 508 12.45 -8.79 18.08
CA LEU A 508 13.15 -10.08 17.99
C LEU A 508 14.49 -10.07 18.72
N SER A 509 15.30 -9.02 18.51
CA SER A 509 16.60 -8.89 19.16
C SER A 509 16.49 -8.77 20.69
N LYS A 510 15.47 -8.08 21.21
CA LYS A 510 15.19 -8.00 22.66
C LYS A 510 14.90 -9.38 23.25
N GLU A 511 14.30 -10.27 22.47
CA GLU A 511 14.01 -11.66 22.87
C GLU A 511 15.18 -12.63 22.62
N GLY A 512 16.37 -12.11 22.30
CA GLY A 512 17.55 -12.94 22.03
C GLY A 512 17.48 -13.69 20.69
N LYS A 513 16.58 -13.30 19.80
CA LYS A 513 16.42 -13.89 18.47
C LYS A 513 17.01 -12.98 17.40
N SER A 514 17.45 -13.57 16.29
CA SER A 514 18.00 -12.82 15.16
C SER A 514 17.66 -13.50 13.85
N ILE A 515 17.51 -12.70 12.80
CA ILE A 515 17.46 -13.21 11.43
C ILE A 515 18.88 -13.53 10.94
N ASP A 516 19.02 -14.63 10.21
CA ASP A 516 20.30 -15.07 9.66
C ASP A 516 20.61 -14.42 8.30
N ASP A 517 21.83 -14.66 7.80
CA ASP A 517 22.29 -14.15 6.50
C ASP A 517 21.42 -14.60 5.33
N ARG A 518 20.81 -15.78 5.41
CA ARG A 518 19.95 -16.35 4.35
C ARG A 518 18.62 -15.60 4.30
N GLN A 519 17.98 -15.38 5.44
CA GLN A 519 16.75 -14.61 5.57
C GLN A 519 16.98 -13.16 5.10
N ARG A 520 18.07 -12.53 5.53
CA ARG A 520 18.45 -11.18 5.06
C ARG A 520 18.61 -11.13 3.55
N ALA A 521 19.31 -12.10 2.96
CA ALA A 521 19.46 -12.17 1.51
C ALA A 521 18.12 -12.37 0.79
N ASP A 522 17.21 -13.18 1.33
CA ASP A 522 15.87 -13.37 0.76
C ASP A 522 15.07 -12.06 0.78
N TYR A 523 15.04 -11.35 1.91
CA TYR A 523 14.37 -10.05 2.03
C TYR A 523 14.97 -8.98 1.10
N ILE A 524 16.31 -8.94 0.97
CA ILE A 524 16.98 -8.06 0.01
C ILE A 524 16.56 -8.41 -1.41
N SER A 525 16.43 -9.70 -1.74
CA SER A 525 15.96 -10.13 -3.06
C SER A 525 14.53 -9.67 -3.32
N SER A 526 13.60 -9.85 -2.37
CA SER A 526 12.22 -9.35 -2.49
C SER A 526 12.17 -7.83 -2.68
N ALA A 527 12.93 -7.08 -1.88
CA ALA A 527 12.99 -5.63 -1.97
C ALA A 527 13.67 -5.14 -3.27
N PHE A 528 14.66 -5.88 -3.77
CA PHE A 528 15.34 -5.60 -5.03
C PHE A 528 14.42 -5.80 -6.24
N GLU A 529 13.68 -6.92 -6.29
CA GLU A 529 12.71 -7.17 -7.35
C GLU A 529 11.57 -6.15 -7.33
N ALA A 530 11.13 -5.72 -6.14
CA ALA A 530 10.16 -4.64 -5.97
C ALA A 530 10.73 -3.22 -6.18
N ASN A 531 12.02 -3.08 -6.49
CA ASN A 531 12.73 -1.80 -6.66
C ASN A 531 12.59 -0.81 -5.46
N LYS A 532 12.76 -1.32 -4.24
CA LYS A 532 12.61 -0.57 -2.98
C LYS A 532 13.95 -0.42 -2.25
N PRO A 533 14.80 0.54 -2.66
CA PRO A 533 16.16 0.68 -2.11
C PRO A 533 16.16 0.99 -0.61
N HIS A 534 15.21 1.78 -0.12
CA HIS A 534 15.08 2.12 1.30
C HIS A 534 14.81 0.89 2.17
N MET A 535 14.14 -0.14 1.64
CA MET A 535 13.93 -1.42 2.35
C MET A 535 15.23 -2.23 2.45
N ILE A 536 16.03 -2.27 1.37
CA ILE A 536 17.29 -3.02 1.32
C ILE A 536 18.29 -2.50 2.38
N GLU A 537 18.32 -1.19 2.63
CA GLU A 537 19.21 -0.57 3.62
C GLU A 537 19.12 -1.18 5.03
N ARG A 538 17.98 -1.77 5.39
CA ARG A 538 17.74 -2.38 6.71
C ARG A 538 18.43 -3.72 6.86
N PHE A 539 18.64 -4.42 5.75
CA PHE A 539 19.17 -5.79 5.74
C PHE A 539 20.63 -5.85 5.28
N ILE A 540 21.07 -4.88 4.48
CA ILE A 540 22.36 -4.90 3.76
C ILE A 540 23.59 -5.00 4.67
N LYS A 541 23.54 -4.46 5.89
CA LYS A 541 24.67 -4.52 6.84
C LYS A 541 24.90 -5.92 7.42
N GLY A 542 23.91 -6.79 7.34
CA GLY A 542 23.97 -8.14 7.92
C GLY A 542 24.20 -9.24 6.89
N ILE A 543 24.60 -8.93 5.65
CA ILE A 543 24.96 -9.94 4.65
C ILE A 543 26.47 -9.90 4.38
N SER A 544 27.03 -11.02 3.93
CA SER A 544 28.44 -11.10 3.57
C SER A 544 28.79 -10.28 2.33
N ASP A 545 30.06 -9.90 2.19
CA ASP A 545 30.59 -9.20 1.01
C ASP A 545 30.34 -9.99 -0.29
N GLU A 546 30.37 -11.34 -0.23
CA GLU A 546 30.02 -12.20 -1.37
C GLU A 546 28.58 -11.97 -1.82
N LYS A 547 27.62 -12.05 -0.88
CA LYS A 547 26.21 -11.88 -1.19
C LYS A 547 25.92 -10.47 -1.68
N ARG A 548 26.59 -9.49 -1.07
CA ARG A 548 26.50 -8.10 -1.49
C ARG A 548 27.02 -7.89 -2.91
N LEU A 549 28.13 -8.54 -3.28
CA LEU A 549 28.67 -8.53 -4.63
C LEU A 549 27.73 -9.22 -5.63
N GLU A 550 27.07 -10.32 -5.25
CA GLU A 550 26.05 -10.97 -6.09
C GLU A 550 24.90 -10.00 -6.42
N PHE A 551 24.37 -9.27 -5.43
CA PHE A 551 23.33 -8.26 -5.66
C PHE A 551 23.82 -7.07 -6.47
N LEU A 552 25.06 -6.61 -6.24
CA LEU A 552 25.67 -5.57 -7.07
C LEU A 552 25.73 -5.98 -8.54
N ILE A 553 26.14 -7.21 -8.83
CA ILE A 553 26.19 -7.74 -10.20
C ILE A 553 24.78 -7.77 -10.82
N ARG A 554 23.76 -8.19 -10.08
CA ARG A 554 22.36 -8.13 -10.54
C ARG A 554 21.93 -6.70 -10.85
N ALA A 555 22.26 -5.75 -9.98
CA ALA A 555 21.95 -4.33 -10.18
C ALA A 555 22.64 -3.75 -11.43
N ILE A 556 23.90 -4.13 -11.68
CA ILE A 556 24.64 -3.76 -12.89
C ILE A 556 24.00 -4.38 -14.14
N LYS A 557 23.63 -5.67 -14.09
CA LYS A 557 22.95 -6.36 -15.22
C LYS A 557 21.60 -5.75 -15.56
N LYS A 558 20.84 -5.31 -14.55
CA LYS A 558 19.55 -4.60 -14.73
C LYS A 558 19.72 -3.10 -15.03
N ASP A 559 20.95 -2.60 -15.06
CA ASP A 559 21.30 -1.19 -15.29
C ASP A 559 20.51 -0.23 -14.39
N GLN A 560 20.58 -0.48 -13.07
CA GLN A 560 19.89 0.30 -12.03
C GLN A 560 20.90 1.13 -11.20
N PRO A 561 21.21 2.39 -11.57
CA PRO A 561 22.24 3.19 -10.94
C PRO A 561 22.14 3.31 -9.41
N HIS A 562 20.92 3.52 -8.89
CA HIS A 562 20.66 3.67 -7.44
C HIS A 562 20.90 2.37 -6.66
N MET A 563 20.51 1.22 -7.21
CA MET A 563 20.81 -0.08 -6.59
C MET A 563 22.30 -0.37 -6.64
N VAL A 564 22.97 -0.01 -7.75
CA VAL A 564 24.43 -0.10 -7.86
C VAL A 564 25.11 0.75 -6.79
N GLU A 565 24.71 2.01 -6.63
CA GLU A 565 25.24 2.90 -5.58
C GLU A 565 25.00 2.33 -4.18
N LEU A 566 23.79 1.83 -3.90
CA LEU A 566 23.43 1.22 -2.63
C LEU A 566 24.27 -0.02 -2.29
N PHE A 567 24.44 -0.94 -3.24
CA PHE A 567 25.22 -2.15 -3.02
C PHE A 567 26.73 -1.90 -3.00
N ILE A 568 27.22 -0.82 -3.62
CA ILE A 568 28.64 -0.43 -3.56
C ILE A 568 28.99 0.26 -2.25
N LYS A 569 28.06 1.01 -1.66
CA LYS A 569 28.29 1.78 -0.42
C LYS A 569 28.93 0.90 0.66
N ASP A 570 30.11 1.20 1.18
CA ASP A 570 30.80 0.35 2.18
C ASP A 570 31.30 -1.02 1.69
N LEU A 571 31.13 -1.38 0.41
CA LEU A 571 31.77 -2.57 -0.18
C LEU A 571 33.29 -2.28 -0.35
N PRO A 572 34.19 -3.21 0.01
CA PRO A 572 35.62 -3.02 -0.21
C PRO A 572 35.94 -2.72 -1.69
N LYS A 573 36.52 -1.54 -1.96
CA LYS A 573 36.80 -1.05 -3.34
C LYS A 573 37.56 -2.04 -4.22
N GLY A 574 38.44 -2.86 -3.62
CA GLY A 574 39.19 -3.89 -4.33
C GLY A 574 38.30 -4.96 -4.98
N LEU A 575 37.13 -5.24 -4.39
CA LEU A 575 36.16 -6.20 -4.92
C LEU A 575 35.54 -5.73 -6.25
N LEU A 576 35.42 -4.42 -6.48
CA LEU A 576 34.90 -3.91 -7.75
C LEU A 576 35.79 -4.30 -8.94
N ASN A 577 37.10 -4.44 -8.71
CA ASN A 577 38.05 -4.87 -9.73
C ASN A 577 38.02 -6.38 -10.02
N THR A 578 37.16 -7.13 -9.31
CA THR A 578 36.86 -8.53 -9.65
C THR A 578 35.73 -8.64 -10.68
N ILE A 579 34.94 -7.57 -10.88
CA ILE A 579 33.86 -7.52 -11.86
C ILE A 579 34.45 -7.32 -13.25
N SER A 580 33.98 -8.10 -14.21
CA SER A 580 34.33 -7.98 -15.63
C SER A 580 33.08 -7.59 -16.43
N LEU A 581 33.21 -6.57 -17.28
CA LEU A 581 32.15 -6.10 -18.19
C LEU A 581 32.59 -6.34 -19.63
N SER A 582 31.71 -6.91 -20.45
CA SER A 582 32.01 -7.02 -21.89
C SER A 582 31.89 -5.64 -22.57
N LEU A 583 32.61 -5.45 -23.69
CA LEU A 583 32.53 -4.19 -24.43
C LEU A 583 31.11 -3.88 -24.95
N PRO A 584 30.32 -4.87 -25.42
CA PRO A 584 28.90 -4.66 -25.73
C PRO A 584 28.06 -4.26 -24.52
N ALA A 585 28.31 -4.81 -23.33
CA ALA A 585 27.59 -4.42 -22.11
C ALA A 585 27.85 -2.94 -21.77
N ILE A 586 29.11 -2.51 -21.81
CA ILE A 586 29.48 -1.11 -21.56
C ILE A 586 28.85 -0.17 -22.61
N GLU A 587 28.77 -0.60 -23.86
CA GLU A 587 28.12 0.17 -24.93
C GLU A 587 26.60 0.30 -24.76
N LYS A 588 25.93 -0.64 -24.09
CA LYS A 588 24.48 -0.56 -23.84
C LYS A 588 24.13 0.11 -22.52
N MET A 589 24.96 -0.05 -21.50
CA MET A 589 24.73 0.41 -20.12
C MET A 589 24.63 1.94 -19.97
N ASN A 590 23.81 2.42 -19.03
CA ASN A 590 23.65 3.83 -18.73
C ASN A 590 24.99 4.44 -18.28
N GLY A 591 25.30 5.64 -18.80
CA GLY A 591 26.48 6.40 -18.41
C GLY A 591 26.55 6.71 -16.91
N ALA A 592 25.40 6.84 -16.24
CA ALA A 592 25.33 7.02 -14.78
C ALA A 592 25.88 5.79 -14.02
N THR A 593 25.47 4.58 -14.40
CA THR A 593 25.97 3.32 -13.83
C THR A 593 27.49 3.23 -13.95
N LEU A 594 28.01 3.51 -15.14
CA LEU A 594 29.45 3.47 -15.43
C LEU A 594 30.22 4.52 -14.60
N LYS A 595 29.70 5.74 -14.48
CA LYS A 595 30.27 6.80 -13.62
C LYS A 595 30.29 6.41 -12.15
N ILE A 596 29.22 5.79 -11.64
CA ILE A 596 29.14 5.32 -10.25
C ILE A 596 30.20 4.25 -10.01
N LEU A 597 30.35 3.28 -10.93
CA LEU A 597 31.38 2.24 -10.84
C LEU A 597 32.79 2.82 -10.82
N GLU A 598 33.10 3.75 -11.75
CA GLU A 598 34.41 4.40 -11.83
C GLU A 598 34.73 5.21 -10.56
N LYS A 599 33.79 6.07 -10.13
CA LYS A 599 33.93 6.93 -8.95
C LYS A 599 34.21 6.12 -7.68
N ASN A 600 33.67 4.90 -7.61
CA ASN A 600 33.85 4.03 -6.45
C ASN A 600 35.07 3.10 -6.55
N GLY A 601 35.87 3.19 -7.62
CA GLY A 601 37.19 2.56 -7.72
C GLY A 601 37.28 1.35 -8.65
N MET A 602 36.27 1.12 -9.49
CA MET A 602 36.39 0.20 -10.62
C MET A 602 37.34 0.77 -11.67
N LYS A 603 38.34 0.00 -12.08
CA LYS A 603 39.29 0.41 -13.13
C LYS A 603 38.82 -0.07 -14.49
N PHE A 604 38.50 0.86 -15.37
CA PHE A 604 38.29 0.59 -16.79
C PHE A 604 39.62 0.56 -17.55
N THR A 605 39.75 -0.38 -18.47
CA THR A 605 40.82 -0.44 -19.47
C THR A 605 40.71 0.70 -20.47
N GLU A 606 41.77 0.97 -21.21
CA GLU A 606 41.80 2.05 -22.21
C GLU A 606 40.76 1.85 -23.33
N MET A 607 40.45 0.60 -23.69
CA MET A 607 39.40 0.29 -24.67
C MET A 607 38.00 0.57 -24.14
N GLU A 608 37.74 0.25 -22.86
CA GLU A 608 36.45 0.52 -22.21
C GLU A 608 36.24 2.02 -22.01
N LYS A 609 37.27 2.75 -21.56
CA LYS A 609 37.25 4.22 -21.46
C LYS A 609 36.96 4.88 -22.81
N ALA A 610 37.49 4.36 -23.91
CA ALA A 610 37.22 4.87 -25.25
C ALA A 610 35.74 4.74 -25.65
N ILE A 611 35.08 3.64 -25.27
CA ILE A 611 33.64 3.44 -25.48
C ILE A 611 32.82 4.40 -24.61
N ILE A 612 33.21 4.57 -23.33
CA ILE A 612 32.56 5.49 -22.38
C ILE A 612 32.69 6.94 -22.86
N ALA A 613 33.86 7.35 -23.36
CA ALA A 613 34.11 8.68 -23.91
C ALA A 613 33.26 8.97 -25.16
N LYS A 614 33.07 7.97 -26.03
CA LYS A 614 32.19 8.06 -27.21
C LYS A 614 30.73 8.34 -26.83
N LYS A 615 30.26 7.80 -25.70
CA LYS A 615 28.92 8.09 -25.15
C LYS A 615 28.76 9.52 -24.62
N SER A 616 29.87 10.20 -24.31
CA SER A 616 29.89 11.57 -23.79
C SER A 616 30.20 12.61 -24.87
N HIS A 617 30.02 12.26 -26.16
CA HIS A 617 30.32 13.09 -27.34
C HIS A 617 31.78 13.60 -27.42
N GLN A 618 32.74 12.86 -26.87
CA GLN A 618 34.16 13.20 -26.99
C GLN A 618 34.79 12.49 -28.20
N PRO A 619 35.70 13.15 -28.95
CA PRO A 619 36.35 12.56 -30.12
C PRO A 619 37.31 11.44 -29.72
N VAL A 620 37.23 10.30 -30.43
CA VAL A 620 38.08 9.11 -30.22
C VAL A 620 38.93 8.87 -31.47
N GLY A 621 40.22 8.58 -31.31
CA GLY A 621 41.17 8.39 -32.42
C GLY A 621 40.88 7.16 -33.32
N LEU A 622 41.22 7.26 -34.61
CA LEU A 622 40.89 6.28 -35.66
C LEU A 622 41.37 4.84 -35.35
N LEU A 623 42.63 4.66 -34.93
CA LEU A 623 43.20 3.32 -34.61
C LEU A 623 42.52 2.65 -33.41
N LEU A 624 42.11 3.45 -32.41
CA LEU A 624 41.43 2.95 -31.21
C LEU A 624 40.00 2.48 -31.54
N SER A 625 39.33 3.16 -32.48
CA SER A 625 38.00 2.78 -32.96
C SER A 625 37.96 1.41 -33.67
N ILE A 626 39.02 1.08 -34.42
CA ILE A 626 39.19 -0.21 -35.11
C ILE A 626 39.45 -1.33 -34.09
N GLY A 627 40.31 -1.09 -33.10
CA GLY A 627 40.57 -2.05 -32.01
C GLY A 627 39.31 -2.35 -31.18
N VAL A 628 38.52 -1.32 -30.86
CA VAL A 628 37.24 -1.45 -30.16
C VAL A 628 36.23 -2.29 -30.98
N ALA A 629 36.16 -2.11 -32.30
CA ALA A 629 35.25 -2.86 -33.16
C ALA A 629 35.61 -4.36 -33.21
N LEU A 630 36.89 -4.70 -33.32
CA LEU A 630 37.38 -6.09 -33.32
C LEU A 630 37.14 -6.80 -31.99
N ALA A 631 37.36 -6.10 -30.87
CA ALA A 631 37.13 -6.64 -29.54
C ALA A 631 35.62 -6.84 -29.27
N LYS A 632 34.75 -5.91 -29.71
CA LYS A 632 33.28 -6.07 -29.65
C LYS A 632 32.77 -7.28 -30.44
N PHE A 633 33.31 -7.50 -31.64
CA PHE A 633 32.96 -8.67 -32.46
C PHE A 633 33.35 -9.97 -31.77
N THR A 634 34.52 -10.00 -31.14
CA THR A 634 35.00 -11.16 -30.37
C THR A 634 34.12 -11.42 -29.13
N ASP A 635 33.73 -10.38 -28.40
CA ASP A 635 32.82 -10.50 -27.25
C ASP A 635 31.42 -10.94 -27.67
N PHE A 636 30.90 -10.40 -28.77
CA PHE A 636 29.63 -10.84 -29.35
C PHE A 636 29.64 -12.34 -29.72
N CYS A 637 30.72 -12.82 -30.36
CA CYS A 637 30.88 -14.25 -30.64
C CYS A 637 30.94 -15.09 -29.37
N LYS A 638 31.60 -14.60 -28.30
CA LYS A 638 31.64 -15.28 -26.99
C LYS A 638 30.27 -15.35 -26.32
N GLU A 639 29.49 -14.28 -26.37
CA GLU A 639 28.15 -14.20 -25.78
C GLU A 639 27.15 -15.08 -26.55
N VAL A 640 27.14 -15.03 -27.88
CA VAL A 640 26.15 -15.71 -28.73
C VAL A 640 26.47 -17.19 -28.93
N LEU A 641 27.73 -17.57 -29.15
CA LEU A 641 28.10 -18.95 -29.48
C LEU A 641 28.40 -19.80 -28.23
N PHE A 642 28.86 -19.19 -27.14
CA PHE A 642 29.28 -19.90 -25.93
C PHE A 642 28.41 -19.61 -24.70
N LYS A 643 27.32 -18.83 -24.85
CA LYS A 643 26.40 -18.43 -23.77
C LYS A 643 27.11 -17.81 -22.55
N ASN A 644 28.24 -17.13 -22.77
CA ASN A 644 28.92 -16.43 -21.69
C ASN A 644 28.11 -15.19 -21.26
N GLU A 645 28.01 -14.95 -19.94
CA GLU A 645 27.32 -13.77 -19.41
C GLU A 645 28.12 -12.49 -19.69
N SER A 646 27.42 -11.41 -20.06
CA SER A 646 28.00 -10.10 -20.41
C SER A 646 28.51 -9.27 -19.22
N VAL A 647 28.11 -9.65 -18.00
CA VAL A 647 28.59 -9.09 -16.72
C VAL A 647 28.89 -10.27 -15.79
N THR A 648 30.14 -10.42 -15.36
CA THR A 648 30.58 -11.52 -14.48
C THR A 648 31.51 -11.01 -13.39
N TYR A 649 31.88 -11.89 -12.45
CA TYR A 649 33.01 -11.63 -11.56
C TYR A 649 33.96 -12.82 -11.50
N ASP A 650 35.24 -12.54 -11.28
CA ASP A 650 36.28 -13.55 -11.17
C ASP A 650 36.36 -14.07 -9.74
N LYS A 651 35.83 -15.29 -9.53
CA LYS A 651 35.79 -15.96 -8.22
C LYS A 651 37.19 -16.18 -7.63
N ASN A 652 38.21 -16.43 -8.47
CA ASN A 652 39.57 -16.66 -8.00
C ASN A 652 40.20 -15.34 -7.52
N LYS A 653 40.03 -14.25 -8.28
CA LYS A 653 40.45 -12.90 -7.83
C LYS A 653 39.73 -12.48 -6.56
N PHE A 654 38.44 -12.80 -6.44
CA PHE A 654 37.66 -12.55 -5.24
C PHE A 654 38.26 -13.26 -4.02
N GLN A 655 38.51 -14.57 -4.10
CA GLN A 655 39.08 -15.34 -2.98
C GLN A 655 40.49 -14.90 -2.62
N ALA A 656 41.32 -14.58 -3.63
CA ALA A 656 42.65 -14.03 -3.41
C ALA A 656 42.60 -12.70 -2.66
N PHE A 657 41.70 -11.79 -3.06
CA PHE A 657 41.50 -10.52 -2.39
C PHE A 657 41.00 -10.68 -0.95
N LYS A 658 40.02 -11.56 -0.71
CA LYS A 658 39.49 -11.82 0.64
C LYS A 658 40.58 -12.35 1.58
N SER A 659 41.42 -13.25 1.07
CA SER A 659 42.56 -13.80 1.82
C SER A 659 43.57 -12.71 2.21
N GLN A 660 43.87 -11.79 1.28
CA GLN A 660 44.72 -10.62 1.55
C GLN A 660 44.08 -9.65 2.56
N LEU A 661 42.77 -9.42 2.47
CA LEU A 661 42.07 -8.52 3.40
C LEU A 661 42.08 -9.09 4.83
N ASN A 662 41.89 -10.40 4.96
CA ASN A 662 41.92 -11.09 6.24
C ASN A 662 43.33 -11.11 6.85
N SER A 663 44.38 -11.31 6.05
CA SER A 663 45.76 -11.23 6.56
C SER A 663 46.11 -9.82 7.07
N ILE A 664 45.67 -8.76 6.38
CA ILE A 664 45.85 -7.36 6.83
C ILE A 664 45.10 -7.08 8.13
N LYS A 665 43.83 -7.53 8.24
CA LYS A 665 43.05 -7.39 9.49
C LYS A 665 43.70 -8.10 10.68
N THR A 666 44.28 -9.27 10.43
CA THR A 666 44.96 -10.09 11.46
C THR A 666 46.31 -9.48 11.87
N GLN A 667 47.06 -8.91 10.92
CA GLN A 667 48.29 -8.18 11.21
C GLN A 667 48.01 -6.91 12.03
N ASN A 668 46.93 -6.18 11.75
CA ASN A 668 46.55 -4.99 12.50
C ASN A 668 46.01 -5.29 13.90
N SER A 669 45.36 -6.43 14.14
CA SER A 669 44.94 -6.84 15.48
C SER A 669 46.10 -7.36 16.34
N LEU A 670 47.14 -7.91 15.72
CA LEU A 670 48.39 -8.31 16.38
C LEU A 670 49.28 -7.10 16.70
N ALA A 671 49.34 -6.10 15.82
CA ALA A 671 50.09 -4.85 16.04
C ALA A 671 49.52 -3.97 17.16
N ASN A 672 48.24 -4.09 17.49
CA ASN A 672 47.59 -3.37 18.60
C ASN A 672 47.69 -4.12 19.95
N ASN A 673 48.36 -5.28 20.01
CA ASN A 673 48.54 -6.10 21.20
C ASN A 673 50.01 -6.34 21.58
N GLU A 674 50.97 -5.59 21.02
CA GLU A 674 52.35 -5.61 21.53
C GLU A 674 52.47 -4.79 22.83
N PRO A 675 53.11 -5.31 23.89
CA PRO A 675 53.30 -4.58 25.14
C PRO A 675 54.29 -3.44 24.92
N VAL A 676 53.94 -2.25 25.41
CA VAL A 676 54.85 -1.10 25.51
C VAL A 676 56.04 -1.52 26.38
N GLU A 677 57.22 -1.73 25.77
CA GLU A 677 58.46 -1.89 26.50
C GLU A 677 58.73 -0.62 27.31
N ALA A 678 58.73 -0.78 28.64
CA ALA A 678 59.09 0.25 29.59
C ALA A 678 60.57 0.62 29.41
N GLN A 679 60.84 1.79 28.84
CA GLN A 679 62.15 2.43 29.02
C GLN A 679 62.26 2.96 30.46
N GLN A 680 63.07 2.25 31.25
CA GLN A 680 63.57 2.70 32.54
C GLN A 680 64.37 4.00 32.36
N ASN A 681 63.86 5.11 32.90
CA ASN A 681 64.61 6.33 33.13
C ASN A 681 65.21 6.28 34.54
N ASP A 682 66.46 5.83 34.64
CA ASP A 682 67.33 6.15 35.77
C ASP A 682 68.28 7.27 35.34
N GLN A 683 68.01 8.49 35.79
CA GLN A 683 69.07 9.43 36.16
C GLN A 683 68.52 10.54 37.07
N VAL A 684 68.77 10.33 38.36
CA VAL A 684 68.77 11.36 39.40
C VAL A 684 70.02 12.22 39.22
N ALA A 685 69.85 13.51 39.02
CA ALA A 685 70.88 14.51 39.29
C ALA A 685 70.25 15.68 40.04
N VAL A 686 70.48 15.68 41.35
CA VAL A 686 70.31 16.81 42.26
C VAL A 686 71.39 17.84 41.93
N TYR A 687 71.03 19.13 41.83
CA TYR A 687 71.59 20.24 42.64
C TYR A 687 70.90 21.57 42.27
N ARG A 688 70.30 22.22 43.28
CA ARG A 688 70.25 23.70 43.42
C ARG A 688 71.51 24.09 44.21
N PRO A 689 72.12 25.28 44.05
CA PRO A 689 71.65 26.48 43.35
C PRO A 689 72.21 26.67 41.95
#